data_AF-A0A1H1QJJ1-F1
#
_entry.id   AF-A0A1H1QJJ1-F1
#
_cell.length_a   1.000
_cell.length_b   1.000
_cell.length_c   1.000
_cell.angle_alpha   90.00
_cell.angle_beta   90.00
_cell.angle_gamma   90.00
#
_symmetry.space_group_name_H-M   'P 1'
#
loop_
_entity.id
_entity.type
_entity.pdbx_description
1 polymer ?
#
loop_
_entity_poly.entity_id
_entity_poly.type
_entity_poly.pdbx_seq_one_letter_code
_entity_poly.pdbx_strand_id
1 'polypeptide(L)'
;MTTGRNAADRYFSKGRELVKPVVHGIARRALPVVERASGTKYVRERAAGSTGAGKAAGSAKKNAADTARAYRKLASGLKGKTADDTDGWTTAPSAREVDAKSRQLARLRAHSALSEALAKGASLGKAAVDAGRELVAEGYLTEAVSVGLNLRQRGSSEEAGRVLLGMAYQRSSAPEVAWAEFAKIADREIIVSAAEEYYPTAIDTLGDEALSLLDRSNEAGETARWSDKAVLRTAESAFCIGAFEHVRTLVDARLDKAPDQVDSAVRYELNRMLDWLPGGKHLEPLPTTDGTRNFGVLSYDQPGIRSRNVGDYIQTIASIGHLLRYENLSFTGDRGLTELFAKFRKSVKAERKYAGPEGKLNLVEVYRDGNVYQDIPEDTWYIAFGWYMHDIFGKSFNIPFHPNLRPVLLSVFVRYPEMLTPDAIAYLKKYGPVGCRDWQSVAVLRAVGVPAFFSGCLTTTVDTLFPTPTADRRSGTLRIDWQKDNKGPKKKQTVTAIRDKSFSENLELARNWVADYAYKYKQVLTSRLHANLPARSVGAHVEFEPKNKSDSRFGGLIGINESAFDAIRDGILDKLSVLLPLIASGASEDEIYSKWAEITADDMAFADEFLADAELPVADGQTIAGVVDGSELPIPDPQITDIVMTVDKGEEQMIPKAVETIDAHASASYRVWLPSDVLSQTEIDELRAKVSHGSIELLPAVSVAGVVNRSDLQQALLPVLFPDHDRIIVLPAAAEVSSDITVLSSVDLGDALLAAKHDVRKNRASGLTLMRRIASSFGDDYVGALNFVFASHAGLTEDFAPFDPQIAVLNLSGLRSEGFSERAIGLMDEVKLNYVDAAQMVIGGRYTDIGDEWNIRAQWETSDSPKVVNWRRQTSHFGRMALTH
;
A
#
# COMPACT_ATOMS: atom_id res chain seq x y z
N MET A 1 66.00 -22.35 0.22
CA MET A 1 65.31 -21.58 1.28
C MET A 1 64.37 -20.59 0.63
N THR A 2 63.18 -20.48 1.23
CA THR A 2 62.13 -19.45 1.05
C THR A 2 61.45 -19.31 -0.32
N THR A 3 60.25 -19.91 -0.34
CA THR A 3 59.05 -19.66 -1.14
C THR A 3 58.76 -18.18 -1.41
N GLY A 4 58.74 -17.81 -2.70
CA GLY A 4 58.09 -16.59 -3.18
C GLY A 4 56.56 -16.77 -3.18
N ARG A 5 55.85 -15.79 -2.60
CA ARG A 5 54.38 -15.77 -2.49
C ARG A 5 53.69 -15.84 -3.85
N ASN A 6 52.65 -16.66 -3.92
CA ASN A 6 51.81 -16.89 -5.09
C ASN A 6 50.88 -15.69 -5.34
N ALA A 7 50.45 -15.46 -6.59
CA ALA A 7 49.69 -14.27 -7.01
C ALA A 7 48.37 -14.04 -6.23
N ALA A 8 47.79 -15.09 -5.64
CA ALA A 8 46.64 -15.03 -4.74
C ALA A 8 46.90 -14.21 -3.46
N ASP A 9 48.11 -14.29 -2.89
CA ASP A 9 48.45 -13.56 -1.65
C ASP A 9 48.57 -12.05 -1.87
N ARG A 10 48.92 -11.59 -3.09
CA ARG A 10 49.01 -10.16 -3.41
C ARG A 10 47.66 -9.49 -3.64
N TYR A 11 46.64 -10.25 -4.06
CA TYR A 11 45.27 -9.73 -4.26
C TYR A 11 44.47 -9.76 -2.94
N PHE A 12 44.67 -10.78 -2.11
CA PHE A 12 44.01 -10.87 -0.80
C PHE A 12 44.65 -9.97 0.29
N SER A 13 45.95 -9.63 0.20
CA SER A 13 46.58 -8.73 1.19
C SER A 13 46.16 -7.26 1.02
N LYS A 14 45.85 -6.81 -0.20
CA LYS A 14 45.37 -5.44 -0.44
C LYS A 14 43.90 -5.22 -0.04
N GLY A 15 43.07 -6.27 -0.05
CA GLY A 15 41.65 -6.19 0.34
C GLY A 15 41.38 -6.39 1.84
N ARG A 16 42.24 -7.13 2.57
CA ARG A 16 41.98 -7.52 3.97
C ARG A 16 42.75 -6.73 5.04
N GLU A 17 43.79 -5.98 4.70
CA GLU A 17 44.58 -5.28 5.73
C GLU A 17 43.88 -4.06 6.32
N LEU A 18 42.68 -3.73 5.88
CA LEU A 18 42.21 -2.37 5.99
C LEU A 18 41.35 -2.09 7.28
N VAL A 19 40.70 -3.01 7.98
CA VAL A 19 39.47 -2.54 8.70
C VAL A 19 39.59 -2.14 10.20
N LYS A 20 40.53 -2.67 10.98
CA LYS A 20 40.43 -2.60 12.46
C LYS A 20 40.90 -1.31 13.19
N PRO A 21 41.90 -0.53 12.73
CA PRO A 21 42.42 0.60 13.52
C PRO A 21 41.57 1.89 13.46
N VAL A 22 40.68 2.01 12.47
CA VAL A 22 39.96 3.26 12.14
C VAL A 22 38.97 3.66 13.24
N VAL A 23 38.18 2.71 13.75
CA VAL A 23 37.11 3.01 14.71
C VAL A 23 37.69 3.42 16.07
N HIS A 24 38.76 2.77 16.52
CA HIS A 24 39.42 3.12 17.79
C HIS A 24 40.18 4.45 17.69
N GLY A 25 40.85 4.72 16.56
CA GLY A 25 41.59 5.96 16.33
C GLY A 25 40.68 7.18 16.12
N ILE A 26 39.54 7.02 15.44
CA ILE A 26 38.56 8.10 15.23
C ILE A 26 37.74 8.33 16.50
N ALA A 27 37.32 7.29 17.24
CA ALA A 27 36.65 7.47 18.53
C ALA A 27 37.56 8.18 19.55
N ARG A 28 38.86 7.86 19.58
CA ARG A 28 39.86 8.46 20.47
C ARG A 28 40.27 9.89 20.05
N ARG A 29 40.11 10.26 18.76
CA ARG A 29 40.44 11.60 18.22
C ARG A 29 39.24 12.53 18.02
N ALA A 30 38.03 11.98 17.93
CA ALA A 30 36.77 12.73 17.99
C ALA A 30 36.37 13.03 19.44
N LEU A 31 36.76 12.19 20.41
CA LEU A 31 36.51 12.41 21.84
C LEU A 31 36.94 13.82 22.32
N PRO A 32 38.13 14.33 22.00
CA PRO A 32 38.57 15.67 22.44
C PRO A 32 37.76 16.81 21.83
N VAL A 33 37.19 16.63 20.63
CA VAL A 33 36.34 17.62 19.93
C VAL A 33 34.91 17.56 20.48
N VAL A 34 34.40 16.36 20.73
CA VAL A 34 33.12 16.10 21.40
C VAL A 34 33.17 16.57 22.86
N GLU A 35 34.28 16.39 23.58
CA GLU A 35 34.52 16.86 24.95
C GLU A 35 34.69 18.38 25.01
N ARG A 36 35.39 19.00 24.05
CA ARG A 36 35.45 20.47 23.90
C ARG A 36 34.08 21.09 23.60
N ALA A 37 33.29 20.47 22.73
CA ALA A 37 31.96 20.97 22.35
C ALA A 37 30.86 20.67 23.39
N SER A 38 31.02 19.62 24.21
CA SER A 38 30.07 19.23 25.27
C SER A 38 30.40 19.78 26.66
N GLY A 39 31.61 20.32 26.85
CA GLY A 39 32.05 20.96 28.09
C GLY A 39 32.46 20.00 29.21
N THR A 40 32.76 18.73 28.90
CA THR A 40 33.18 17.75 29.91
C THR A 40 34.71 17.64 30.00
N LYS A 41 35.19 17.71 31.25
CA LYS A 41 36.57 17.62 31.76
C LYS A 41 37.56 18.73 31.38
N TYR A 42 37.82 19.02 30.11
CA TYR A 42 38.88 19.98 29.74
C TYR A 42 38.54 21.47 30.04
N VAL A 43 37.26 21.81 30.15
CA VAL A 43 36.82 23.15 30.58
C VAL A 43 36.96 23.33 32.10
N ARG A 44 36.87 22.25 32.90
CA ARG A 44 37.07 22.33 34.35
C ARG A 44 38.52 22.60 34.73
N GLU A 45 39.47 22.06 33.97
CA GLU A 45 40.90 22.25 34.26
C GLU A 45 41.45 23.59 33.74
N ARG A 46 40.80 24.23 32.74
CA ARG A 46 41.15 25.60 32.30
C ARG A 46 40.36 26.72 32.99
N ALA A 47 39.24 26.40 33.63
CA ALA A 47 38.45 27.35 34.43
C ALA A 47 39.00 27.57 35.86
N ALA A 48 40.17 27.01 36.18
CA ALA A 48 40.87 27.29 37.44
C ALA A 48 41.62 28.65 37.44
N GLY A 49 41.48 29.47 36.39
CA GLY A 49 42.22 30.73 36.27
C GLY A 49 41.49 31.93 35.67
N SER A 50 40.20 31.83 35.30
CA SER A 50 39.46 33.00 34.81
C SER A 50 37.98 32.97 35.22
N THR A 51 37.58 33.98 35.96
CA THR A 51 36.19 34.31 36.26
C THR A 51 35.50 34.78 34.99
N GLY A 52 34.68 33.91 34.41
CA GLY A 52 33.73 34.25 33.35
C GLY A 52 33.88 33.43 32.07
N ALA A 53 33.23 32.27 31.99
CA ALA A 53 32.96 31.61 30.71
C ALA A 53 31.61 30.87 30.79
N GLY A 54 30.67 31.32 29.97
CA GLY A 54 29.27 30.90 29.97
C GLY A 54 29.03 29.43 29.59
N LYS A 55 27.86 28.92 30.01
CA LYS A 55 27.31 27.63 29.59
C LYS A 55 27.39 27.49 28.07
N ALA A 56 28.08 26.45 27.57
CA ALA A 56 28.05 26.10 26.15
C ALA A 56 26.59 25.99 25.67
N ALA A 57 26.25 26.79 24.64
CA ALA A 57 24.91 26.87 24.08
C ALA A 57 24.42 25.49 23.61
N GLY A 58 23.14 25.17 23.82
CA GLY A 58 22.55 23.87 23.49
C GLY A 58 22.72 23.43 22.03
N SER A 59 23.01 24.35 21.12
CA SER A 59 23.32 24.06 19.70
C SER A 59 24.64 23.30 19.51
N ALA A 60 25.69 23.61 20.27
CA ALA A 60 27.00 22.95 20.14
C ALA A 60 26.94 21.47 20.55
N LYS A 61 26.19 21.15 21.61
CA LYS A 61 25.92 19.76 22.03
C LYS A 61 25.09 18.98 21.01
N LYS A 62 24.07 19.62 20.42
CA LYS A 62 23.24 19.01 19.38
C LYS A 62 24.09 18.69 18.13
N ASN A 63 24.88 19.65 17.67
CA ASN A 63 25.76 19.47 16.53
C ASN A 63 26.78 18.34 16.77
N ALA A 64 27.42 18.28 17.94
CA ALA A 64 28.35 17.19 18.26
C ALA A 64 27.68 15.80 18.29
N ALA A 65 26.46 15.69 18.81
CA ALA A 65 25.69 14.44 18.81
C ALA A 65 25.23 14.03 17.41
N ASP A 66 24.84 14.99 16.57
CA ASP A 66 24.47 14.77 15.17
C ASP A 66 25.70 14.33 14.35
N THR A 67 26.86 14.95 14.55
CA THR A 67 28.14 14.53 13.95
C THR A 67 28.51 13.10 14.34
N ALA A 68 28.44 12.77 15.64
CA ALA A 68 28.76 11.43 16.12
C ALA A 68 27.81 10.36 15.54
N ARG A 69 26.52 10.68 15.39
CA ARG A 69 25.53 9.79 14.75
C ARG A 69 25.81 9.62 13.25
N ALA A 70 26.08 10.71 12.53
CA ALA A 70 26.41 10.70 11.11
C ALA A 70 27.66 9.86 10.83
N TYR A 71 28.73 10.07 11.60
CA TYR A 71 29.96 9.30 11.48
C TYR A 71 29.79 7.84 11.88
N ARG A 72 29.00 7.53 12.93
CA ARG A 72 28.69 6.14 13.30
C ARG A 72 27.89 5.44 12.20
N LYS A 73 26.94 6.12 11.55
CA LYS A 73 26.15 5.60 10.43
C LYS A 73 27.06 5.27 9.23
N LEU A 74 27.94 6.20 8.84
CA LEU A 74 28.92 5.98 7.76
C LEU A 74 29.97 4.91 8.10
N ALA A 75 30.48 4.88 9.34
CA ALA A 75 31.49 3.92 9.79
C ALA A 75 30.95 2.49 9.94
N SER A 76 29.66 2.32 10.30
CA SER A 76 29.00 0.99 10.28
C SER A 76 28.87 0.41 8.86
N GLY A 77 29.03 1.27 7.87
CA GLY A 77 28.94 0.98 6.45
C GLY A 77 30.22 0.46 5.77
N LEU A 78 31.41 0.85 6.23
CA LEU A 78 32.67 0.61 5.52
C LEU A 78 33.58 -0.31 6.33
N LYS A 79 33.93 -1.48 5.78
CA LYS A 79 34.99 -2.34 6.31
C LYS A 79 36.31 -1.99 5.57
N GLY A 80 37.15 -1.04 6.06
CA GLY A 80 38.45 -0.62 5.45
C GLY A 80 39.33 0.38 6.28
N LYS A 81 40.63 0.63 5.92
CA LYS A 81 41.69 1.47 6.61
C LYS A 81 41.84 2.68 5.71
N THR A 82 42.34 3.74 6.28
CA THR A 82 42.60 4.99 5.57
C THR A 82 44.09 5.28 5.49
N ALA A 83 44.45 6.03 4.44
CA ALA A 83 45.75 6.68 4.26
C ALA A 83 45.89 7.90 5.20
N ASP A 84 47.13 8.37 5.35
CA ASP A 84 47.61 9.27 6.42
C ASP A 84 47.31 10.78 6.22
N ASP A 85 46.45 11.21 5.29
CA ASP A 85 46.37 12.63 4.89
C ASP A 85 45.00 13.34 5.05
N THR A 86 44.02 12.81 5.77
CA THR A 86 42.71 13.50 5.95
C THR A 86 42.65 14.38 7.19
N ASP A 87 43.28 15.54 7.10
CA ASP A 87 43.07 16.68 8.00
C ASP A 87 41.84 17.50 7.53
N GLY A 88 40.95 17.95 8.43
CA GLY A 88 40.04 19.08 8.10
C GLY A 88 38.51 18.92 8.11
N TRP A 89 37.88 18.10 8.96
CA TRP A 89 36.40 18.20 9.16
C TRP A 89 36.05 19.04 10.39
N THR A 90 35.93 20.36 10.23
CA THR A 90 35.46 21.30 11.28
C THR A 90 33.95 21.48 11.31
N THR A 91 33.19 20.89 10.38
CA THR A 91 31.71 20.94 10.30
C THR A 91 31.14 19.57 9.96
N ALA A 92 29.97 19.22 10.54
CA ALA A 92 29.29 17.96 10.24
C ALA A 92 28.78 17.95 8.79
N PRO A 93 28.92 16.84 8.03
CA PRO A 93 28.23 16.71 6.75
C PRO A 93 26.73 16.83 6.96
N SER A 94 26.05 17.44 6.00
CA SER A 94 24.59 17.60 6.05
C SER A 94 23.90 16.23 6.09
N ALA A 95 22.68 16.16 6.65
CA ALA A 95 21.89 14.93 6.63
C ALA A 95 21.71 14.38 5.20
N ARG A 96 21.58 15.29 4.22
CA ARG A 96 21.47 14.95 2.79
C ARG A 96 22.72 14.24 2.26
N GLU A 97 23.91 14.68 2.63
CA GLU A 97 25.17 14.04 2.23
C GLU A 97 25.37 12.69 2.90
N VAL A 98 25.04 12.59 4.20
CA VAL A 98 25.11 11.33 4.95
C VAL A 98 24.16 10.29 4.34
N ASP A 99 22.94 10.69 4.00
CA ASP A 99 21.96 9.81 3.39
C ASP A 99 22.35 9.43 1.96
N ALA A 100 22.90 10.37 1.17
CA ALA A 100 23.43 10.07 -0.16
C ALA A 100 24.56 9.04 -0.12
N LYS A 101 25.53 9.20 0.79
CA LYS A 101 26.64 8.25 0.96
C LYS A 101 26.17 6.91 1.53
N SER A 102 25.20 6.91 2.44
CA SER A 102 24.60 5.68 2.96
C SER A 102 23.92 4.89 1.84
N ARG A 103 23.15 5.55 0.96
CA ARG A 103 22.55 4.93 -0.22
C ARG A 103 23.61 4.39 -1.19
N GLN A 104 24.65 5.16 -1.47
CA GLN A 104 25.75 4.72 -2.35
C GLN A 104 26.40 3.43 -1.82
N LEU A 105 26.58 3.33 -0.51
CA LEU A 105 27.22 2.19 0.13
C LEU A 105 26.31 0.97 0.24
N ALA A 106 25.03 1.17 0.51
CA ALA A 106 24.01 0.12 0.42
C ALA A 106 23.99 -0.50 -0.98
N ARG A 107 24.00 0.35 -2.02
CA ARG A 107 24.15 -0.09 -3.42
C ARG A 107 25.41 -0.94 -3.63
N LEU A 108 26.58 -0.46 -3.21
CA LEU A 108 27.84 -1.19 -3.40
C LEU A 108 27.83 -2.57 -2.73
N ARG A 109 27.24 -2.68 -1.53
CA ARG A 109 27.10 -3.94 -0.81
C ARG A 109 26.16 -4.90 -1.55
N ALA A 110 24.98 -4.43 -1.92
CA ALA A 110 24.00 -5.25 -2.65
C ALA A 110 24.57 -5.77 -3.98
N HIS A 111 25.34 -4.94 -4.71
CA HIS A 111 26.03 -5.37 -5.93
C HIS A 111 27.24 -6.28 -5.69
N SER A 112 27.91 -6.21 -4.52
CA SER A 112 29.04 -7.11 -4.21
C SER A 112 28.59 -8.49 -3.75
N ALA A 113 27.33 -8.65 -3.30
CA ALA A 113 26.77 -9.89 -2.77
C ALA A 113 27.02 -11.11 -3.66
N LEU A 114 26.71 -11.00 -4.95
CA LEU A 114 26.91 -12.09 -5.93
C LEU A 114 28.38 -12.53 -5.99
N SER A 115 29.28 -11.55 -6.18
CA SER A 115 30.71 -11.79 -6.27
C SER A 115 31.29 -12.36 -4.97
N GLU A 116 30.84 -11.86 -3.82
CA GLU A 116 31.26 -12.36 -2.52
C GLU A 116 30.78 -13.79 -2.25
N ALA A 117 29.56 -14.14 -2.65
CA ALA A 117 29.02 -15.49 -2.50
C ALA A 117 29.78 -16.49 -3.38
N LEU A 118 30.02 -16.14 -4.65
CA LEU A 118 30.84 -16.94 -5.56
C LEU A 118 32.28 -17.10 -5.05
N ALA A 119 32.90 -16.04 -4.54
CA ALA A 119 34.25 -16.09 -3.97
C ALA A 119 34.34 -16.97 -2.69
N LYS A 120 33.21 -17.19 -2.01
CA LYS A 120 33.09 -18.11 -0.86
C LYS A 120 32.76 -19.54 -1.30
N GLY A 121 32.63 -19.80 -2.61
CA GLY A 121 32.37 -21.12 -3.17
C GLY A 121 30.88 -21.49 -3.29
N ALA A 122 29.96 -20.53 -3.20
CA ALA A 122 28.54 -20.79 -3.47
C ALA A 122 28.29 -21.14 -4.94
N SER A 123 27.29 -21.98 -5.22
CA SER A 123 26.81 -22.19 -6.59
C SER A 123 26.24 -20.89 -7.17
N LEU A 124 26.22 -20.77 -8.50
CA LEU A 124 25.69 -19.57 -9.16
C LEU A 124 24.24 -19.29 -8.77
N GLY A 125 23.40 -20.32 -8.73
CA GLY A 125 22.00 -20.20 -8.34
C GLY A 125 21.82 -19.70 -6.90
N LYS A 126 22.55 -20.29 -5.93
CA LYS A 126 22.52 -19.81 -4.54
C LYS A 126 23.03 -18.37 -4.43
N ALA A 127 24.13 -18.06 -5.11
CA ALA A 127 24.71 -16.72 -5.11
C ALA A 127 23.75 -15.68 -5.74
N ALA A 128 22.99 -16.08 -6.76
CA ALA A 128 21.95 -15.26 -7.37
C ALA A 128 20.80 -14.97 -6.39
N VAL A 129 20.31 -15.98 -5.65
CA VAL A 129 19.28 -15.78 -4.61
C VAL A 129 19.75 -14.80 -3.53
N ASP A 130 20.96 -15.00 -3.01
CA ASP A 130 21.50 -14.15 -1.94
C ASP A 130 21.67 -12.69 -2.45
N ALA A 131 22.15 -12.49 -3.68
CA ALA A 131 22.26 -11.17 -4.29
C ALA A 131 20.90 -10.53 -4.62
N GLY A 132 19.95 -11.31 -5.13
CA GLY A 132 18.59 -10.86 -5.41
C GLY A 132 17.91 -10.34 -4.15
N ARG A 133 18.05 -11.05 -3.03
CA ARG A 133 17.47 -10.64 -1.75
C ARG A 133 18.04 -9.32 -1.25
N GLU A 134 19.35 -9.09 -1.41
CA GLU A 134 19.99 -7.81 -1.05
C GLU A 134 19.55 -6.66 -1.97
N LEU A 135 19.52 -6.87 -3.29
CA LEU A 135 19.06 -5.86 -4.26
C LEU A 135 17.61 -5.46 -4.01
N VAL A 136 16.73 -6.45 -3.83
CA VAL A 136 15.31 -6.24 -3.53
C VAL A 136 15.13 -5.50 -2.21
N ALA A 137 15.84 -5.90 -1.15
CA ALA A 137 15.73 -5.27 0.17
C ALA A 137 16.14 -3.79 0.17
N GLU A 138 17.12 -3.41 -0.65
CA GLU A 138 17.59 -2.02 -0.80
C GLU A 138 16.85 -1.23 -1.89
N GLY A 139 15.87 -1.84 -2.58
CA GLY A 139 15.02 -1.19 -3.58
C GLY A 139 15.63 -1.09 -4.99
N TYR A 140 16.68 -1.86 -5.29
CA TYR A 140 17.34 -1.93 -6.60
C TYR A 140 16.69 -2.97 -7.53
N LEU A 141 15.37 -2.88 -7.69
CA LEU A 141 14.59 -3.84 -8.49
C LEU A 141 15.00 -3.84 -9.96
N THR A 142 15.24 -2.66 -10.54
CA THR A 142 15.65 -2.54 -11.95
C THR A 142 16.98 -3.23 -12.21
N GLU A 143 17.93 -3.13 -11.27
CA GLU A 143 19.21 -3.85 -11.35
C GLU A 143 19.03 -5.37 -11.18
N ALA A 144 18.14 -5.82 -10.29
CA ALA A 144 17.82 -7.26 -10.16
C ALA A 144 17.21 -7.82 -11.46
N VAL A 145 16.26 -7.11 -12.06
CA VAL A 145 15.67 -7.44 -13.38
C VAL A 145 16.75 -7.49 -14.46
N SER A 146 17.60 -6.46 -14.52
CA SER A 146 18.71 -6.37 -15.45
C SER A 146 19.63 -7.59 -15.39
N VAL A 147 20.11 -7.95 -14.19
CA VAL A 147 20.97 -9.13 -14.01
C VAL A 147 20.20 -10.40 -14.35
N GLY A 148 18.95 -10.51 -13.92
CA GLY A 148 18.07 -11.63 -14.20
C GLY A 148 17.90 -11.91 -15.69
N LEU A 149 17.58 -10.87 -16.48
CA LEU A 149 17.45 -10.95 -17.93
C LEU A 149 18.74 -11.43 -18.62
N ASN A 150 19.90 -10.87 -18.24
CA ASN A 150 21.18 -11.26 -18.83
C ASN A 150 21.59 -12.71 -18.50
N LEU A 151 21.28 -13.19 -17.30
CA LEU A 151 21.57 -14.57 -16.91
C LEU A 151 20.59 -15.56 -17.55
N ARG A 152 19.31 -15.17 -17.66
CA ARG A 152 18.26 -15.99 -18.27
C ARG A 152 18.56 -16.34 -19.73
N GLN A 153 19.20 -15.44 -20.48
CA GLN A 153 19.56 -15.65 -21.89
C GLN A 153 20.58 -16.77 -22.16
N ARG A 154 21.23 -17.32 -21.13
CA ARG A 154 22.29 -18.33 -21.30
C ARG A 154 21.87 -19.62 -20.62
N GLY A 155 21.84 -20.73 -21.36
CA GLY A 155 21.35 -22.02 -20.84
C GLY A 155 21.99 -22.48 -19.53
N SER A 156 23.29 -22.23 -19.30
CA SER A 156 23.96 -22.61 -18.05
C SER A 156 23.68 -21.71 -16.84
N SER A 157 23.05 -20.54 -17.05
CA SER A 157 22.67 -19.61 -15.98
C SER A 157 21.18 -19.26 -16.01
N GLU A 158 20.38 -19.99 -16.79
CA GLU A 158 18.99 -19.64 -17.05
C GLU A 158 18.19 -19.57 -15.76
N GLU A 159 18.21 -20.65 -14.97
CA GLU A 159 17.47 -20.74 -13.71
C GLU A 159 17.94 -19.73 -12.66
N ALA A 160 19.23 -19.36 -12.67
CA ALA A 160 19.77 -18.28 -11.83
C ALA A 160 19.26 -16.90 -12.27
N GLY A 161 18.97 -16.72 -13.56
CA GLY A 161 18.26 -15.55 -14.07
C GLY A 161 16.79 -15.54 -13.67
N ARG A 162 16.10 -16.66 -13.84
CA ARG A 162 14.66 -16.80 -13.50
C ARG A 162 14.39 -16.56 -12.02
N VAL A 163 15.23 -17.06 -11.11
CA VAL A 163 15.05 -16.82 -9.68
C VAL A 163 15.18 -15.34 -9.32
N LEU A 164 16.11 -14.60 -9.94
CA LEU A 164 16.24 -13.15 -9.75
C LEU A 164 15.01 -12.39 -10.26
N LEU A 165 14.50 -12.78 -11.44
CA LEU A 165 13.30 -12.19 -12.04
C LEU A 165 12.07 -12.45 -11.17
N GLY A 166 11.85 -13.71 -10.74
CA GLY A 166 10.76 -14.08 -9.84
C GLY A 166 10.79 -13.27 -8.53
N MET A 167 11.97 -13.12 -7.91
CA MET A 167 12.13 -12.30 -6.70
C MET A 167 11.84 -10.80 -6.93
N ALA A 168 12.23 -10.27 -8.09
CA ALA A 168 11.96 -8.87 -8.43
C ALA A 168 10.45 -8.64 -8.70
N TYR A 169 9.83 -9.50 -9.51
CA TYR A 169 8.42 -9.39 -9.89
C TYR A 169 7.46 -9.67 -8.74
N GLN A 170 7.84 -10.53 -7.79
CA GLN A 170 7.06 -10.72 -6.55
C GLN A 170 6.84 -9.39 -5.80
N ARG A 171 7.74 -8.41 -5.98
CA ARG A 171 7.64 -7.07 -5.37
C ARG A 171 6.95 -6.04 -6.22
N SER A 172 7.05 -6.13 -7.54
CA SER A 172 6.58 -5.07 -8.45
C SER A 172 5.28 -5.42 -9.18
N SER A 173 4.91 -6.70 -9.26
CA SER A 173 3.89 -7.22 -10.18
C SER A 173 2.92 -8.18 -9.51
N ALA A 174 1.89 -8.57 -10.25
CA ALA A 174 0.94 -9.60 -9.85
C ALA A 174 1.66 -10.95 -9.58
N PRO A 175 1.18 -11.78 -8.62
CA PRO A 175 1.82 -13.04 -8.25
C PRO A 175 2.10 -13.98 -9.42
N GLU A 176 1.19 -14.03 -10.40
CA GLU A 176 1.25 -14.86 -11.60
C GLU A 176 2.51 -14.60 -12.42
N VAL A 177 2.94 -13.33 -12.49
CA VAL A 177 4.14 -12.93 -13.24
C VAL A 177 5.41 -13.44 -12.56
N ALA A 178 5.47 -13.38 -11.23
CA ALA A 178 6.58 -13.92 -10.47
C ALA A 178 6.60 -15.45 -10.54
N TRP A 179 5.43 -16.09 -10.44
CA TRP A 179 5.29 -17.53 -10.53
C TRP A 179 5.69 -18.08 -11.91
N ALA A 180 5.38 -17.37 -13.00
CA ALA A 180 5.78 -17.75 -14.35
C ALA A 180 7.30 -17.93 -14.51
N GLU A 181 8.10 -17.24 -13.69
CA GLU A 181 9.56 -17.42 -13.61
C GLU A 181 9.95 -18.57 -12.67
N PHE A 182 9.38 -18.61 -11.47
CA PHE A 182 9.69 -19.65 -10.47
C PHE A 182 9.29 -21.06 -10.95
N ALA A 183 8.15 -21.21 -11.63
CA ALA A 183 7.63 -22.48 -12.11
C ALA A 183 8.57 -23.20 -13.10
N LYS A 184 9.49 -22.46 -13.73
CA LYS A 184 10.46 -22.98 -14.70
C LYS A 184 11.81 -23.36 -14.09
N ILE A 185 11.94 -23.25 -12.77
CA ILE A 185 13.14 -23.68 -12.04
C ILE A 185 12.99 -25.16 -11.68
N ALA A 186 13.96 -25.98 -12.06
CA ALA A 186 14.03 -27.40 -11.76
C ALA A 186 15.14 -27.73 -10.74
N ASP A 187 16.17 -26.90 -10.63
CA ASP A 187 17.28 -27.06 -9.69
C ASP A 187 16.78 -26.94 -8.25
N ARG A 188 16.83 -28.07 -7.53
CA ARG A 188 16.39 -28.16 -6.13
C ARG A 188 17.23 -27.31 -5.18
N GLU A 189 18.51 -27.10 -5.45
CA GLU A 189 19.35 -26.23 -4.61
C GLU A 189 18.95 -24.76 -4.75
N ILE A 190 18.53 -24.34 -5.94
CA ILE A 190 17.97 -23.00 -6.16
C ILE A 190 16.64 -22.87 -5.42
N ILE A 191 15.72 -23.82 -5.58
CA ILE A 191 14.40 -23.81 -4.93
C ILE A 191 14.55 -23.78 -3.40
N VAL A 192 15.43 -24.61 -2.82
CA VAL A 192 15.71 -24.61 -1.37
C VAL A 192 16.29 -23.28 -0.91
N SER A 193 17.20 -22.69 -1.67
CA SER A 193 17.80 -21.38 -1.35
C SER A 193 16.77 -20.24 -1.42
N ALA A 194 15.85 -20.32 -2.38
CA ALA A 194 14.79 -19.36 -2.65
C ALA A 194 13.46 -19.71 -1.97
N ALA A 195 13.43 -20.65 -1.02
CA ALA A 195 12.18 -21.12 -0.40
C ALA A 195 11.39 -20.00 0.30
N GLU A 196 12.06 -18.92 0.73
CA GLU A 196 11.42 -17.73 1.30
C GLU A 196 10.54 -16.97 0.29
N GLU A 197 10.84 -17.11 -0.99
CA GLU A 197 10.13 -16.43 -2.08
C GLU A 197 9.31 -17.41 -2.93
N TYR A 198 9.82 -18.61 -3.20
CA TYR A 198 9.24 -19.63 -4.08
C TYR A 198 7.87 -20.12 -3.60
N TYR A 199 7.78 -20.70 -2.39
CA TYR A 199 6.55 -21.32 -1.89
C TYR A 199 5.44 -20.30 -1.59
N PRO A 200 5.73 -19.14 -0.97
CA PRO A 200 4.71 -18.10 -0.82
C PRO A 200 4.14 -17.64 -2.15
N THR A 201 4.98 -17.50 -3.19
CA THR A 201 4.50 -17.11 -4.53
C THR A 201 3.67 -18.22 -5.17
N ALA A 202 4.10 -19.48 -5.03
CA ALA A 202 3.34 -20.64 -5.52
C ALA A 202 1.95 -20.69 -4.88
N ILE A 203 1.86 -20.56 -3.56
CA ILE A 203 0.60 -20.58 -2.81
C ILE A 203 -0.28 -19.38 -3.18
N ASP A 204 0.29 -18.17 -3.26
CA ASP A 204 -0.45 -16.96 -3.63
C ASP A 204 -1.02 -17.03 -5.05
N THR A 205 -0.42 -17.83 -5.94
CA THR A 205 -0.83 -17.94 -7.36
C THR A 205 -1.73 -19.15 -7.62
N LEU A 206 -1.38 -20.31 -7.06
CA LEU A 206 -2.02 -21.60 -7.35
C LEU A 206 -2.99 -22.07 -6.26
N GLY A 207 -3.04 -21.39 -5.12
CA GLY A 207 -3.84 -21.82 -3.97
C GLY A 207 -3.50 -23.24 -3.52
N ASP A 208 -4.53 -24.08 -3.38
CA ASP A 208 -4.39 -25.48 -2.92
C ASP A 208 -3.52 -26.35 -3.85
N GLU A 209 -3.44 -26.03 -5.14
CA GLU A 209 -2.61 -26.81 -6.09
C GLU A 209 -1.11 -26.74 -5.75
N ALA A 210 -0.67 -25.65 -5.08
CA ALA A 210 0.70 -25.51 -4.61
C ALA A 210 1.07 -26.45 -3.46
N LEU A 211 0.11 -27.04 -2.75
CA LEU A 211 0.39 -27.93 -1.61
C LEU A 211 1.19 -29.17 -2.05
N SER A 212 0.97 -29.65 -3.26
CA SER A 212 1.76 -30.74 -3.86
C SER A 212 3.25 -30.42 -4.03
N LEU A 213 3.63 -29.14 -4.16
CA LEU A 213 5.03 -28.70 -4.16
C LEU A 213 5.62 -28.78 -2.75
N LEU A 214 4.83 -28.39 -1.75
CA LEU A 214 5.22 -28.42 -0.36
C LEU A 214 5.41 -29.85 0.15
N ASP A 215 4.48 -30.75 -0.17
CA ASP A 215 4.54 -32.17 0.20
C ASP A 215 5.80 -32.83 -0.34
N ARG A 216 6.09 -32.65 -1.63
CA ARG A 216 7.31 -33.17 -2.26
C ARG A 216 8.58 -32.68 -1.56
N SER A 217 8.63 -31.40 -1.17
CA SER A 217 9.77 -30.86 -0.43
C SER A 217 9.87 -31.39 0.99
N ASN A 218 8.75 -31.63 1.66
CA ASN A 218 8.73 -32.22 2.98
C ASN A 218 9.20 -33.69 2.93
N GLU A 219 8.66 -34.48 2.01
CA GLU A 219 9.04 -35.88 1.77
C GLU A 219 10.52 -36.04 1.40
N ALA A 220 11.05 -35.12 0.59
CA ALA A 220 12.47 -35.09 0.23
C ALA A 220 13.40 -34.55 1.34
N GLY A 221 12.85 -34.16 2.51
CA GLY A 221 13.62 -33.62 3.63
C GLY A 221 14.21 -32.23 3.38
N GLU A 222 13.71 -31.51 2.38
CA GLU A 222 14.22 -30.20 1.99
C GLU A 222 13.79 -29.09 2.96
N THR A 223 12.61 -29.22 3.56
CA THR A 223 12.06 -28.28 4.57
C THR A 223 12.99 -28.12 5.78
N ALA A 224 13.77 -29.16 6.11
CA ALA A 224 14.79 -29.11 7.15
C ALA A 224 15.94 -28.14 6.84
N ARG A 225 16.26 -27.97 5.54
CA ARG A 225 17.32 -27.09 5.01
C ARG A 225 16.87 -25.65 4.79
N TRP A 226 15.56 -25.39 4.84
CA TRP A 226 15.02 -24.05 4.70
C TRP A 226 15.48 -23.12 5.83
N SER A 227 15.63 -21.84 5.49
CA SER A 227 15.83 -20.78 6.48
C SER A 227 14.60 -20.67 7.40
N ASP A 228 14.78 -20.13 8.60
CA ASP A 228 13.66 -19.93 9.53
C ASP A 228 12.59 -19.01 8.91
N LYS A 229 13.02 -17.97 8.17
CA LYS A 229 12.12 -17.08 7.44
C LYS A 229 11.35 -17.80 6.34
N ALA A 230 11.97 -18.73 5.61
CA ALA A 230 11.29 -19.51 4.58
C ALA A 230 10.16 -20.37 5.17
N VAL A 231 10.41 -21.01 6.31
CA VAL A 231 9.36 -21.74 7.05
C VAL A 231 8.25 -20.79 7.45
N LEU A 232 8.58 -19.65 8.08
CA LEU A 232 7.58 -18.68 8.52
C LEU A 232 6.73 -18.17 7.35
N ARG A 233 7.34 -17.69 6.26
CA ARG A 233 6.60 -17.13 5.11
C ARG A 233 5.73 -18.17 4.41
N THR A 234 6.20 -19.40 4.31
CA THR A 234 5.42 -20.50 3.73
C THR A 234 4.24 -20.85 4.62
N ALA A 235 4.45 -20.97 5.93
CA ALA A 235 3.40 -21.21 6.91
C ALA A 235 2.35 -20.08 6.93
N GLU A 236 2.78 -18.81 6.86
CA GLU A 236 1.88 -17.65 6.72
C GLU A 236 0.99 -17.76 5.47
N SER A 237 1.55 -18.16 4.33
CA SER A 237 0.80 -18.29 3.07
C SER A 237 -0.16 -19.48 3.11
N ALA A 238 0.30 -20.64 3.58
CA ALA A 238 -0.50 -21.84 3.75
C ALA A 238 -1.65 -21.63 4.75
N PHE A 239 -1.43 -20.82 5.79
CA PHE A 239 -2.48 -20.43 6.73
C PHE A 239 -3.61 -19.67 6.04
N CYS A 240 -3.28 -18.74 5.12
CA CYS A 240 -4.28 -17.91 4.43
C CYS A 240 -5.21 -18.70 3.50
N ILE A 241 -4.81 -19.89 3.05
CA ILE A 241 -5.64 -20.81 2.25
C ILE A 241 -6.27 -21.93 3.09
N GLY A 242 -6.15 -21.89 4.42
CA GLY A 242 -6.75 -22.89 5.31
C GLY A 242 -6.00 -24.23 5.38
N ALA A 243 -4.77 -24.32 4.88
CA ALA A 243 -3.96 -25.54 4.87
C ALA A 243 -3.31 -25.83 6.25
N PHE A 244 -4.13 -25.86 7.31
CA PHE A 244 -3.68 -25.87 8.72
C PHE A 244 -2.80 -27.07 9.10
N GLU A 245 -3.02 -28.25 8.51
CA GLU A 245 -2.18 -29.43 8.76
C GLU A 245 -0.76 -29.26 8.19
N HIS A 246 -0.63 -28.63 7.02
CA HIS A 246 0.67 -28.30 6.44
C HIS A 246 1.39 -27.24 7.27
N VAL A 247 0.64 -26.23 7.74
CA VAL A 247 1.17 -25.22 8.67
C VAL A 247 1.70 -25.89 9.93
N ARG A 248 0.91 -26.76 10.57
CA ARG A 248 1.31 -27.49 11.78
C ARG A 248 2.56 -28.31 11.54
N THR A 249 2.61 -29.07 10.46
CA THR A 249 3.78 -29.90 10.08
C THR A 249 5.06 -29.06 9.96
N LEU A 250 4.99 -27.92 9.26
CA LEU A 250 6.14 -27.02 9.10
C LEU A 250 6.57 -26.36 10.42
N VAL A 251 5.60 -25.92 11.21
CA VAL A 251 5.82 -25.21 12.48
C VAL A 251 6.43 -26.16 13.51
N ASP A 252 5.84 -27.33 13.74
CA ASP A 252 6.27 -28.28 14.75
C ASP A 252 7.69 -28.79 14.44
N ALA A 253 7.94 -29.20 13.18
CA ALA A 253 9.27 -29.63 12.75
C ALA A 253 10.35 -28.55 12.95
N ARG A 254 10.00 -27.26 12.88
CA ARG A 254 10.92 -26.16 13.15
C ARG A 254 11.07 -25.88 14.64
N LEU A 255 10.00 -25.98 15.43
CA LEU A 255 10.00 -25.72 16.86
C LEU A 255 10.66 -26.82 17.68
N ASP A 256 10.72 -28.05 17.16
CA ASP A 256 11.45 -29.20 17.73
C ASP A 256 12.98 -29.01 17.77
N LYS A 257 13.51 -28.06 16.97
CA LYS A 257 14.92 -27.66 17.05
C LYS A 257 15.20 -26.93 18.37
N ALA A 258 16.45 -27.00 18.83
CA ALA A 258 16.84 -26.31 20.06
C ALA A 258 16.59 -24.79 19.94
N PRO A 259 16.14 -24.09 21.01
CA PRO A 259 15.73 -22.68 20.92
C PRO A 259 16.83 -21.73 20.41
N ASP A 260 18.10 -22.05 20.60
CA ASP A 260 19.26 -21.29 20.11
C ASP A 260 19.58 -21.54 18.63
N GLN A 261 18.94 -22.54 18.01
CA GLN A 261 19.08 -22.87 16.59
C GLN A 261 18.03 -22.22 15.69
N VAL A 262 17.06 -21.52 16.27
CA VAL A 262 15.98 -20.82 15.54
C VAL A 262 16.03 -19.35 15.90
N ASP A 263 15.93 -18.47 14.91
CA ASP A 263 15.80 -17.03 15.15
C ASP A 263 14.67 -16.75 16.15
N SER A 264 14.96 -15.96 17.19
CA SER A 264 14.03 -15.79 18.32
C SER A 264 12.74 -15.06 17.93
N ALA A 265 12.79 -14.16 16.94
CA ALA A 265 11.60 -13.48 16.44
C ALA A 265 10.76 -14.45 15.58
N VAL A 266 11.40 -15.27 14.74
CA VAL A 266 10.68 -16.31 14.00
C VAL A 266 10.07 -17.34 14.95
N ARG A 267 10.82 -17.85 15.92
CA ARG A 267 10.33 -18.80 16.92
C ARG A 267 9.12 -18.23 17.67
N TYR A 268 9.14 -16.96 18.05
CA TYR A 268 8.01 -16.28 18.68
C TYR A 268 6.76 -16.30 17.78
N GLU A 269 6.90 -15.96 16.50
CA GLU A 269 5.78 -15.94 15.56
C GLU A 269 5.23 -17.33 15.25
N LEU A 270 6.10 -18.35 15.12
CA LEU A 270 5.69 -19.74 14.92
C LEU A 270 4.90 -20.28 16.12
N ASN A 271 5.35 -20.03 17.36
CA ASN A 271 4.60 -20.41 18.56
C ASN A 271 3.23 -19.71 18.60
N ARG A 272 3.20 -18.41 18.27
CA ARG A 272 1.94 -17.67 18.22
C ARG A 272 1.00 -18.20 17.14
N MET A 273 1.51 -18.65 16.01
CA MET A 273 0.68 -19.23 14.95
C MET A 273 -0.09 -20.47 15.42
N LEU A 274 0.52 -21.31 16.28
CA LEU A 274 -0.16 -22.47 16.87
C LEU A 274 -1.41 -22.09 17.69
N ASP A 275 -1.42 -20.90 18.31
CA ASP A 275 -2.57 -20.42 19.07
C ASP A 275 -3.83 -20.21 18.20
N TRP A 276 -3.64 -20.03 16.89
CA TRP A 276 -4.70 -19.74 15.91
C TRP A 276 -5.10 -20.95 15.06
N LEU A 277 -4.36 -22.06 15.14
CA LEU A 277 -4.71 -23.29 14.44
C LEU A 277 -5.86 -24.02 15.14
N PRO A 278 -6.58 -24.93 14.46
CA PRO A 278 -7.55 -25.82 15.10
C PRO A 278 -6.99 -26.47 16.38
N GLY A 279 -7.73 -26.37 17.50
CA GLY A 279 -7.28 -26.84 18.81
C GLY A 279 -6.32 -25.90 19.56
N GLY A 280 -5.99 -24.73 18.99
CA GLY A 280 -5.25 -23.66 19.66
C GLY A 280 -6.12 -22.85 20.62
N LYS A 281 -5.48 -22.08 21.51
CA LYS A 281 -6.16 -21.38 22.62
C LYS A 281 -7.24 -20.38 22.17
N HIS A 282 -7.13 -19.80 20.97
CA HIS A 282 -8.10 -18.81 20.50
C HIS A 282 -9.43 -19.44 20.06
N LEU A 283 -9.44 -20.75 19.83
CA LEU A 283 -10.64 -21.56 19.54
C LEU A 283 -11.19 -22.26 20.79
N GLU A 284 -10.68 -21.94 21.99
CA GLU A 284 -11.32 -22.37 23.24
C GLU A 284 -12.68 -21.69 23.41
N PRO A 285 -13.70 -22.40 23.93
CA PRO A 285 -15.03 -21.84 24.11
C PRO A 285 -15.03 -20.56 24.96
N LEU A 286 -15.69 -19.52 24.46
CA LEU A 286 -15.82 -18.25 25.19
C LEU A 286 -16.84 -18.37 26.34
N PRO A 287 -16.67 -17.61 27.45
CA PRO A 287 -17.60 -17.65 28.58
C PRO A 287 -19.02 -17.24 28.18
N THR A 288 -19.99 -18.14 28.44
CA THR A 288 -21.42 -17.92 28.19
C THR A 288 -22.24 -18.03 29.47
N THR A 289 -23.43 -17.43 29.46
CA THR A 289 -24.43 -17.56 30.53
C THR A 289 -25.73 -18.06 29.91
N ASP A 290 -26.21 -19.23 30.34
CA ASP A 290 -27.43 -19.84 29.80
C ASP A 290 -28.63 -18.87 29.82
N GLY A 291 -29.40 -18.88 28.73
CA GLY A 291 -30.59 -18.03 28.56
C GLY A 291 -30.30 -16.53 28.49
N THR A 292 -29.03 -16.12 28.39
CA THR A 292 -28.62 -14.72 28.29
C THR A 292 -28.05 -14.45 26.90
N ARG A 293 -28.59 -13.44 26.19
CA ARG A 293 -28.08 -13.05 24.87
C ARG A 293 -26.65 -12.53 24.94
N ASN A 294 -25.84 -12.86 23.93
CA ASN A 294 -24.44 -12.49 23.87
C ASN A 294 -24.24 -11.09 23.25
N PHE A 295 -23.29 -10.33 23.80
CA PHE A 295 -22.87 -9.04 23.27
C PHE A 295 -21.35 -8.96 23.16
N GLY A 296 -20.86 -8.79 21.94
CA GLY A 296 -19.45 -8.71 21.60
C GLY A 296 -18.84 -7.35 21.94
N VAL A 297 -17.73 -7.37 22.67
CA VAL A 297 -16.88 -6.21 22.95
C VAL A 297 -15.60 -6.33 22.14
N LEU A 298 -15.39 -5.40 21.20
CA LEU A 298 -14.30 -5.50 20.23
C LEU A 298 -12.91 -5.33 20.85
N SER A 299 -12.04 -6.29 20.59
CA SER A 299 -10.60 -6.21 20.78
C SER A 299 -9.87 -6.41 19.43
N TYR A 300 -8.53 -6.39 19.44
CA TYR A 300 -7.72 -6.20 18.23
C TYR A 300 -6.58 -7.22 18.09
N ASP A 301 -6.81 -8.45 18.55
CA ASP A 301 -5.94 -9.58 18.26
C ASP A 301 -6.27 -10.21 16.89
N GLN A 302 -5.27 -10.85 16.27
CA GLN A 302 -5.38 -11.58 15.01
C GLN A 302 -4.08 -12.34 14.70
N PRO A 303 -4.13 -13.36 13.81
CA PRO A 303 -2.92 -13.88 13.19
C PRO A 303 -2.15 -12.75 12.49
N GLY A 304 -0.81 -12.76 12.59
CA GLY A 304 0.01 -11.71 11.98
C GLY A 304 -0.02 -10.38 12.75
N ILE A 305 -0.01 -9.25 12.05
CA ILE A 305 0.30 -7.95 12.68
C ILE A 305 -0.89 -7.43 13.50
N ARG A 306 -0.81 -7.49 14.83
CA ARG A 306 -1.80 -6.85 15.72
C ARG A 306 -1.70 -5.33 15.80
N SER A 307 -2.78 -4.68 16.22
CA SER A 307 -2.78 -3.25 16.53
C SER A 307 -1.71 -2.86 17.56
N ARG A 308 -1.18 -1.65 17.40
CA ARG A 308 -0.33 -0.94 18.38
C ARG A 308 -0.91 0.43 18.73
N ASN A 309 -2.14 0.69 18.29
CA ASN A 309 -2.75 2.01 18.35
C ASN A 309 -3.74 2.05 19.51
N VAL A 310 -3.45 2.88 20.51
CA VAL A 310 -4.38 3.09 21.63
C VAL A 310 -5.74 3.63 21.16
N GLY A 311 -5.77 4.32 20.01
CA GLY A 311 -6.99 4.85 19.39
C GLY A 311 -8.00 3.77 18.96
N ASP A 312 -7.57 2.53 18.80
CA ASP A 312 -8.49 1.42 18.51
C ASP A 312 -9.29 1.10 19.77
N TYR A 313 -8.63 0.88 20.90
CA TYR A 313 -9.30 0.68 22.20
C TYR A 313 -10.11 1.89 22.68
N ILE A 314 -9.78 3.12 22.25
CA ILE A 314 -10.62 4.30 22.49
C ILE A 314 -11.99 4.17 21.78
N GLN A 315 -12.03 3.58 20.57
CA GLN A 315 -13.29 3.29 19.89
C GLN A 315 -14.09 2.24 20.65
N THR A 316 -13.45 1.18 21.17
CA THR A 316 -14.12 0.19 22.03
C THR A 316 -14.73 0.84 23.27
N ILE A 317 -14.04 1.76 23.92
CA ILE A 317 -14.60 2.49 25.07
C ILE A 317 -15.80 3.35 24.68
N ALA A 318 -15.77 4.00 23.51
CA ALA A 318 -16.92 4.74 23.01
C ALA A 318 -18.13 3.79 22.83
N SER A 319 -17.94 2.62 22.23
CA SER A 319 -18.97 1.56 22.12
C SER A 319 -19.52 1.12 23.48
N ILE A 320 -18.64 0.82 24.44
CA ILE A 320 -19.02 0.45 25.81
C ILE A 320 -19.89 1.54 26.45
N GLY A 321 -19.56 2.81 26.20
CA GLY A 321 -20.35 3.96 26.65
C GLY A 321 -21.81 3.87 26.26
N HIS A 322 -22.14 3.35 25.08
CA HIS A 322 -23.53 3.22 24.66
C HIS A 322 -24.35 2.24 25.50
N LEU A 323 -23.75 1.15 25.96
CA LEU A 323 -24.39 0.16 26.85
C LEU A 323 -24.51 0.67 28.30
N LEU A 324 -23.44 1.28 28.82
CA LEU A 324 -23.36 1.64 30.24
C LEU A 324 -24.31 2.77 30.65
N ARG A 325 -24.85 3.50 29.67
CA ARG A 325 -25.88 4.54 29.86
C ARG A 325 -27.22 4.01 30.34
N TYR A 326 -27.52 2.73 30.15
CA TYR A 326 -28.75 2.10 30.63
C TYR A 326 -28.54 1.52 32.04
N GLU A 327 -29.29 2.01 33.02
CA GLU A 327 -29.13 1.68 34.44
C GLU A 327 -29.71 0.31 34.80
N ASN A 328 -30.82 -0.08 34.17
CA ASN A 328 -31.50 -1.36 34.39
C ASN A 328 -30.82 -2.54 33.67
N LEU A 329 -29.87 -2.26 32.77
CA LEU A 329 -29.14 -3.29 32.03
C LEU A 329 -28.05 -3.93 32.92
N SER A 330 -28.05 -5.25 33.03
CA SER A 330 -27.05 -6.02 33.77
C SER A 330 -26.15 -6.85 32.85
N PHE A 331 -24.94 -7.21 33.33
CA PHE A 331 -23.93 -7.90 32.53
C PHE A 331 -23.36 -9.12 33.23
N THR A 332 -23.15 -10.21 32.48
CA THR A 332 -22.41 -11.42 32.88
C THR A 332 -21.38 -11.80 31.81
N GLY A 333 -20.78 -12.99 31.90
CA GLY A 333 -19.75 -13.46 30.96
C GLY A 333 -18.35 -13.28 31.52
N ASP A 334 -17.44 -12.73 30.71
CA ASP A 334 -16.04 -12.53 31.10
C ASP A 334 -15.90 -11.69 32.39
N ARG A 335 -15.15 -12.20 33.35
CA ARG A 335 -14.98 -11.57 34.67
C ARG A 335 -14.22 -10.23 34.56
N GLY A 336 -13.19 -10.17 33.72
CA GLY A 336 -12.41 -8.95 33.51
C GLY A 336 -13.25 -7.84 32.88
N LEU A 337 -14.08 -8.16 31.90
CA LEU A 337 -14.99 -7.21 31.25
C LEU A 337 -16.11 -6.76 32.18
N THR A 338 -16.76 -7.67 32.90
CA THR A 338 -17.86 -7.31 33.83
C THR A 338 -17.38 -6.44 34.99
N GLU A 339 -16.22 -6.73 35.59
CA GLU A 339 -15.60 -5.87 36.61
C GLU A 339 -15.25 -4.48 36.05
N LEU A 340 -14.73 -4.42 34.81
CA LEU A 340 -14.41 -3.17 34.14
C LEU A 340 -15.65 -2.35 33.78
N PHE A 341 -16.72 -2.99 33.30
CA PHE A 341 -18.01 -2.34 33.00
C PHE A 341 -18.60 -1.73 34.27
N ALA A 342 -18.58 -2.47 35.39
CA ALA A 342 -19.03 -1.96 36.69
C ALA A 342 -18.19 -0.74 37.14
N LYS A 343 -16.88 -0.73 36.87
CA LYS A 343 -16.00 0.41 37.15
C LYS A 343 -16.33 1.60 36.24
N PHE A 344 -16.47 1.40 34.94
CA PHE A 344 -16.73 2.48 33.96
C PHE A 344 -18.12 3.10 34.13
N ARG A 345 -19.12 2.31 34.55
CA ARG A 345 -20.49 2.78 34.78
C ARG A 345 -20.56 3.91 35.82
N LYS A 346 -19.66 3.91 36.81
CA LYS A 346 -19.55 4.97 37.83
C LYS A 346 -19.22 6.35 37.26
N SER A 347 -18.70 6.40 36.04
CA SER A 347 -18.32 7.62 35.33
C SER A 347 -19.18 7.89 34.10
N VAL A 348 -20.37 7.29 34.01
CA VAL A 348 -21.31 7.69 32.95
C VAL A 348 -21.80 9.11 33.22
N LYS A 349 -21.77 9.95 32.19
CA LYS A 349 -22.22 11.34 32.22
C LYS A 349 -23.71 11.42 32.59
N ALA A 350 -24.06 12.28 33.54
CA ALA A 350 -25.40 12.30 34.14
C ALA A 350 -26.50 12.54 33.11
N GLU A 351 -26.31 13.50 32.19
CA GLU A 351 -27.27 13.81 31.12
C GLU A 351 -27.43 12.67 30.08
N ARG A 352 -26.58 11.64 30.15
CA ARG A 352 -26.58 10.50 29.24
C ARG A 352 -27.10 9.22 29.90
N LYS A 353 -27.57 9.27 31.15
CA LYS A 353 -28.15 8.11 31.85
C LYS A 353 -29.63 7.95 31.51
N TYR A 354 -30.04 6.69 31.34
CA TYR A 354 -31.42 6.30 31.08
C TYR A 354 -31.74 5.06 31.92
N ALA A 355 -32.99 4.89 32.33
CA ALA A 355 -33.42 3.65 33.00
C ALA A 355 -33.14 2.44 32.10
N GLY A 356 -33.60 2.47 30.84
CA GLY A 356 -33.37 1.40 29.86
C GLY A 356 -34.14 0.11 30.15
N PRO A 357 -33.93 -0.95 29.34
CA PRO A 357 -34.61 -2.23 29.50
C PRO A 357 -34.10 -3.00 30.73
N GLU A 358 -34.98 -3.80 31.34
CA GLU A 358 -34.63 -4.81 32.36
C GLU A 358 -34.00 -6.05 31.71
N GLY A 359 -32.90 -5.83 30.97
CA GLY A 359 -32.18 -6.86 30.23
C GLY A 359 -30.93 -7.35 30.96
N LYS A 360 -30.47 -8.53 30.55
CA LYS A 360 -29.17 -9.07 30.94
C LYS A 360 -28.42 -9.51 29.68
N LEU A 361 -27.18 -9.06 29.54
CA LEU A 361 -26.31 -9.40 28.40
C LEU A 361 -25.05 -10.14 28.87
N ASN A 362 -24.66 -11.17 28.14
CA ASN A 362 -23.43 -11.91 28.33
C ASN A 362 -22.31 -11.26 27.49
N LEU A 363 -21.30 -10.69 28.14
CA LEU A 363 -20.20 -10.01 27.47
C LEU A 363 -19.16 -11.02 26.97
N VAL A 364 -18.84 -10.94 25.68
CA VAL A 364 -17.82 -11.78 25.03
C VAL A 364 -16.76 -10.90 24.34
N GLU A 365 -15.50 -11.30 24.43
CA GLU A 365 -14.42 -10.63 23.70
C GLU A 365 -14.43 -11.08 22.24
N VAL A 366 -14.52 -10.12 21.31
CA VAL A 366 -14.53 -10.39 19.87
C VAL A 366 -13.33 -9.72 19.21
N TYR A 367 -12.45 -10.51 18.60
CA TYR A 367 -11.34 -10.05 17.79
C TYR A 367 -11.86 -9.44 16.49
N ARG A 368 -11.69 -8.13 16.31
CA ARG A 368 -12.21 -7.41 15.14
C ARG A 368 -11.91 -8.14 13.82
N ASP A 369 -10.63 -8.45 13.60
CA ASP A 369 -10.15 -9.09 12.37
C ASP A 369 -9.85 -10.59 12.57
N GLY A 370 -9.70 -11.07 13.82
CA GLY A 370 -9.44 -12.47 14.15
C GLY A 370 -10.68 -13.32 14.44
N ASN A 371 -11.88 -12.76 14.35
CA ASN A 371 -13.13 -13.40 14.82
C ASN A 371 -13.44 -14.76 14.19
N VAL A 372 -13.01 -15.00 12.94
CA VAL A 372 -13.23 -16.29 12.25
C VAL A 372 -12.44 -17.45 12.88
N TYR A 373 -11.46 -17.12 13.74
CA TYR A 373 -10.64 -18.07 14.50
C TYR A 373 -11.00 -18.07 15.99
N GLN A 374 -12.23 -17.72 16.33
CA GLN A 374 -12.77 -17.81 17.69
C GLN A 374 -14.01 -18.71 17.71
N ASP A 375 -14.20 -19.44 18.80
CA ASP A 375 -15.46 -20.14 19.07
C ASP A 375 -16.51 -19.13 19.57
N ILE A 376 -17.03 -18.32 18.64
CA ILE A 376 -17.99 -17.25 18.94
C ILE A 376 -19.36 -17.89 19.25
N PRO A 377 -19.96 -17.62 20.43
CA PRO A 377 -21.29 -18.13 20.77
C PRO A 377 -22.36 -17.66 19.78
N GLU A 378 -23.38 -18.49 19.54
CA GLU A 378 -24.55 -18.11 18.75
C GLU A 378 -25.26 -16.86 19.32
N ASP A 379 -26.02 -16.16 18.46
CA ASP A 379 -26.75 -14.93 18.80
C ASP A 379 -25.86 -13.86 19.45
N THR A 380 -24.64 -13.66 18.94
CA THR A 380 -23.70 -12.63 19.42
C THR A 380 -23.87 -11.34 18.65
N TRP A 381 -24.52 -10.36 19.28
CA TRP A 381 -24.67 -9.01 18.74
C TRP A 381 -23.47 -8.13 19.06
N TYR A 382 -23.09 -7.24 18.16
CA TYR A 382 -22.05 -6.26 18.46
C TYR A 382 -22.15 -5.05 17.54
N ILE A 383 -21.58 -3.93 17.98
CA ILE A 383 -21.42 -2.75 17.12
C ILE A 383 -20.15 -2.98 16.31
N ALA A 384 -20.30 -3.09 15.00
CA ALA A 384 -19.19 -3.31 14.09
C ALA A 384 -18.65 -1.96 13.61
N PHE A 385 -17.64 -1.44 14.31
CA PHE A 385 -17.06 -0.12 14.05
C PHE A 385 -15.56 -0.11 13.79
N GLY A 386 -15.14 0.96 13.12
CA GLY A 386 -13.76 1.35 13.00
C GLY A 386 -13.08 0.77 11.76
N TRP A 387 -11.76 0.67 11.90
CA TRP A 387 -10.89 0.31 10.80
C TRP A 387 -10.83 -1.20 10.57
N TYR A 388 -11.82 -1.79 9.93
CA TYR A 388 -11.78 -3.22 9.61
C TYR A 388 -10.75 -3.56 8.52
N MET A 389 -10.36 -4.83 8.51
CA MET A 389 -9.54 -5.48 7.47
C MET A 389 -8.07 -5.07 7.50
N HIS A 390 -7.42 -5.28 8.65
CA HIS A 390 -6.00 -5.59 8.58
C HIS A 390 -5.81 -6.91 7.83
N ASP A 391 -4.81 -6.94 6.96
CA ASP A 391 -4.41 -8.15 6.27
C ASP A 391 -3.95 -9.22 7.28
N ILE A 392 -4.36 -10.46 7.03
CA ILE A 392 -3.78 -11.65 7.64
C ILE A 392 -2.50 -11.95 6.87
N PHE A 393 -1.38 -11.78 7.57
CA PHE A 393 -0.01 -11.96 7.04
C PHE A 393 0.32 -11.20 5.75
N GLY A 394 -0.36 -10.09 5.43
CA GLY A 394 -0.15 -9.35 4.18
C GLY A 394 -0.89 -9.88 2.96
N LYS A 395 -1.83 -10.83 3.13
CA LYS A 395 -2.36 -11.64 2.02
C LYS A 395 -3.88 -11.67 1.91
N SER A 396 -4.60 -11.92 3.00
CA SER A 396 -6.06 -12.09 2.98
C SER A 396 -6.77 -11.22 4.01
N PHE A 397 -8.10 -11.09 3.88
CA PHE A 397 -8.95 -10.36 4.82
C PHE A 397 -10.06 -11.29 5.32
N ASN A 398 -10.37 -11.25 6.62
CA ASN A 398 -11.43 -12.06 7.21
C ASN A 398 -12.79 -11.35 7.12
N ILE A 399 -13.33 -11.27 5.91
CA ILE A 399 -14.72 -10.94 5.64
C ILE A 399 -15.27 -11.91 4.57
N PRO A 400 -16.43 -12.57 4.77
CA PRO A 400 -17.43 -12.45 5.84
C PRO A 400 -16.88 -12.71 7.25
N PHE A 401 -17.50 -12.08 8.27
CA PHE A 401 -17.18 -12.37 9.67
C PHE A 401 -17.77 -13.72 10.10
N HIS A 402 -17.39 -14.18 11.30
CA HIS A 402 -17.86 -15.43 11.89
C HIS A 402 -19.40 -15.53 11.82
N PRO A 403 -19.98 -16.66 11.40
CA PRO A 403 -21.42 -16.81 11.12
C PRO A 403 -22.33 -16.58 12.33
N ASN A 404 -21.80 -16.70 13.55
CA ASN A 404 -22.53 -16.45 14.80
C ASN A 404 -22.59 -14.97 15.21
N LEU A 405 -21.87 -14.09 14.50
CA LEU A 405 -21.93 -12.64 14.75
C LEU A 405 -23.13 -11.99 14.05
N ARG A 406 -23.76 -11.04 14.75
CA ARG A 406 -24.82 -10.16 14.26
C ARG A 406 -24.35 -8.70 14.35
N PRO A 407 -23.72 -8.18 13.28
CA PRO A 407 -23.15 -6.83 13.32
C PRO A 407 -24.23 -5.76 13.21
N VAL A 408 -24.10 -4.70 13.99
CA VAL A 408 -24.65 -3.37 13.68
C VAL A 408 -23.53 -2.60 12.98
N LEU A 409 -23.59 -2.53 11.64
CA LEU A 409 -22.55 -1.93 10.81
C LEU A 409 -22.58 -0.39 10.93
N LEU A 410 -21.69 0.18 11.74
CA LEU A 410 -21.70 1.60 12.08
C LEU A 410 -20.28 2.14 12.27
N SER A 411 -19.98 3.31 11.69
CA SER A 411 -18.62 3.87 11.64
C SER A 411 -17.59 2.93 10.99
N VAL A 412 -17.98 2.16 9.96
CA VAL A 412 -17.11 1.25 9.21
C VAL A 412 -16.19 2.03 8.26
N PHE A 413 -14.91 1.69 8.21
CA PHE A 413 -13.96 2.22 7.23
C PHE A 413 -13.42 1.13 6.31
N VAL A 414 -13.63 1.31 5.00
CA VAL A 414 -13.07 0.43 3.96
C VAL A 414 -11.66 0.90 3.61
N ARG A 415 -10.66 0.13 4.03
CA ARG A 415 -9.26 0.48 3.74
C ARG A 415 -8.83 0.05 2.36
N TYR A 416 -9.18 -1.15 1.93
CA TYR A 416 -8.61 -1.77 0.74
C TYR A 416 -9.78 -2.19 -0.14
N PRO A 417 -10.03 -1.61 -1.33
CA PRO A 417 -11.10 -2.12 -2.19
C PRO A 417 -11.02 -3.64 -2.43
N GLU A 418 -9.82 -4.21 -2.38
CA GLU A 418 -9.54 -5.64 -2.54
C GLU A 418 -10.22 -6.56 -1.50
N MET A 419 -10.68 -6.03 -0.35
CA MET A 419 -11.48 -6.82 0.62
C MET A 419 -12.95 -6.98 0.19
N LEU A 420 -13.41 -6.29 -0.85
CA LEU A 420 -14.79 -6.36 -1.35
C LEU A 420 -14.96 -7.52 -2.34
N THR A 421 -14.64 -8.72 -1.89
CA THR A 421 -14.93 -9.95 -2.63
C THR A 421 -16.45 -10.14 -2.79
N PRO A 422 -16.92 -11.00 -3.72
CA PRO A 422 -18.35 -11.30 -3.85
C PRO A 422 -19.01 -11.73 -2.53
N ASP A 423 -18.32 -12.56 -1.73
CA ASP A 423 -18.82 -13.00 -0.42
C ASP A 423 -18.87 -11.86 0.59
N ALA A 424 -17.88 -10.97 0.59
CA ALA A 424 -17.87 -9.79 1.44
C ALA A 424 -19.01 -8.81 1.07
N ILE A 425 -19.25 -8.60 -0.23
CA ILE A 425 -20.35 -7.78 -0.74
C ILE A 425 -21.70 -8.38 -0.32
N ALA A 426 -21.88 -9.69 -0.49
CA ALA A 426 -23.10 -10.39 -0.09
C ALA A 426 -23.33 -10.28 1.43
N TYR A 427 -22.28 -10.44 2.23
CA TYR A 427 -22.32 -10.28 3.69
C TYR A 427 -22.73 -8.86 4.11
N LEU A 428 -22.12 -7.84 3.50
CA LEU A 428 -22.42 -6.43 3.81
C LEU A 428 -23.83 -6.05 3.38
N LYS A 429 -24.34 -6.60 2.27
CA LYS A 429 -25.74 -6.45 1.84
C LYS A 429 -26.71 -7.10 2.83
N LYS A 430 -26.39 -8.31 3.31
CA LYS A 430 -27.23 -9.05 4.26
C LYS A 430 -27.48 -8.27 5.56
N TYR A 431 -26.44 -7.65 6.11
CA TYR A 431 -26.51 -6.95 7.41
C TYR A 431 -26.54 -5.42 7.28
N GLY A 432 -26.67 -4.90 6.06
CA GLY A 432 -26.74 -3.47 5.78
C GLY A 432 -28.11 -2.87 6.14
N PRO A 433 -28.28 -1.54 5.98
CA PRO A 433 -27.33 -0.60 5.38
C PRO A 433 -26.05 -0.38 6.21
N VAL A 434 -24.94 -0.04 5.56
CA VAL A 434 -23.63 0.16 6.20
C VAL A 434 -23.45 1.61 6.61
N GLY A 435 -23.38 1.88 7.92
CA GLY A 435 -22.95 3.19 8.43
C GLY A 435 -21.45 3.35 8.28
N CYS A 436 -21.01 4.19 7.35
CA CYS A 436 -19.61 4.45 7.04
C CYS A 436 -19.02 5.54 7.94
N ARG A 437 -17.72 5.41 8.24
CA ARG A 437 -16.96 6.41 8.99
C ARG A 437 -16.68 7.66 8.18
N ASP A 438 -16.43 7.48 6.89
CA ASP A 438 -16.05 8.52 5.95
C ASP A 438 -16.78 8.33 4.62
N TRP A 439 -16.88 9.43 3.89
CA TRP A 439 -17.54 9.47 2.60
C TRP A 439 -16.81 8.66 1.51
N GLN A 440 -15.49 8.43 1.65
CA GLN A 440 -14.78 7.52 0.75
C GLN A 440 -15.37 6.11 0.83
N SER A 441 -15.59 5.62 2.06
CA SER A 441 -16.17 4.29 2.27
C SER A 441 -17.61 4.21 1.74
N VAL A 442 -18.38 5.31 1.83
CA VAL A 442 -19.70 5.38 1.20
C VAL A 442 -19.58 5.21 -0.31
N ALA A 443 -18.76 6.02 -0.99
CA ALA A 443 -18.60 5.96 -2.44
C ALA A 443 -18.13 4.58 -2.93
N VAL A 444 -17.14 3.99 -2.25
CA VAL A 444 -16.61 2.67 -2.59
C VAL A 444 -17.66 1.57 -2.41
N LEU A 445 -18.43 1.57 -1.31
CA LEU A 445 -19.47 0.56 -1.10
C LEU A 445 -20.64 0.71 -2.06
N ARG A 446 -21.05 1.95 -2.36
CA ARG A 446 -22.11 2.23 -3.33
C ARG A 446 -21.71 1.83 -4.75
N ALA A 447 -20.45 2.02 -5.13
CA ALA A 447 -19.89 1.60 -6.42
C ALA A 447 -19.93 0.08 -6.65
N VAL A 448 -20.07 -0.74 -5.60
CA VAL A 448 -20.26 -2.20 -5.69
C VAL A 448 -21.67 -2.65 -5.29
N GLY A 449 -22.60 -1.69 -5.22
CA GLY A 449 -24.01 -1.91 -4.92
C GLY A 449 -24.33 -2.23 -3.46
N VAL A 450 -23.42 -2.03 -2.51
CA VAL A 450 -23.69 -2.19 -1.07
C VAL A 450 -24.39 -0.92 -0.54
N PRO A 451 -25.60 -1.03 0.06
CA PRO A 451 -26.28 0.12 0.66
C PRO A 451 -25.44 0.72 1.79
N ALA A 452 -25.05 1.99 1.68
CA ALA A 452 -24.16 2.65 2.64
C ALA A 452 -24.47 4.14 2.82
N PHE A 453 -24.33 4.65 4.05
CA PHE A 453 -24.54 6.06 4.39
C PHE A 453 -23.40 6.59 5.26
N PHE A 454 -23.22 7.92 5.32
CA PHE A 454 -22.22 8.52 6.20
C PHE A 454 -22.74 8.62 7.65
N SER A 455 -22.09 7.89 8.55
CA SER A 455 -22.38 7.93 10.00
C SER A 455 -21.34 8.71 10.82
N GLY A 456 -20.15 8.96 10.25
CA GLY A 456 -19.01 9.51 10.99
C GLY A 456 -18.39 8.49 11.97
N CYS A 457 -17.56 8.97 12.91
CA CYS A 457 -16.74 8.09 13.77
C CYS A 457 -17.29 7.97 15.18
N LEU A 458 -17.49 6.73 15.66
CA LEU A 458 -17.96 6.39 17.01
C LEU A 458 -17.28 7.16 18.14
N THR A 459 -15.99 7.52 18.00
CA THR A 459 -15.27 8.28 19.04
C THR A 459 -15.81 9.69 19.33
N THR A 460 -16.70 10.25 18.50
CA THR A 460 -17.42 11.50 18.80
C THR A 460 -18.33 11.36 20.03
N THR A 461 -18.71 10.13 20.39
CA THR A 461 -19.58 9.78 21.53
C THR A 461 -18.83 9.34 22.78
N VAL A 462 -17.49 9.40 22.78
CA VAL A 462 -16.71 8.92 23.93
C VAL A 462 -17.02 9.71 25.22
N ASP A 463 -17.55 10.94 25.10
CA ASP A 463 -18.01 11.78 26.22
C ASP A 463 -19.03 11.11 27.14
N THR A 464 -19.75 10.09 26.66
CA THR A 464 -20.69 9.28 27.46
C THR A 464 -20.08 8.72 28.74
N LEU A 465 -18.76 8.45 28.77
CA LEU A 465 -18.01 7.91 29.92
C LEU A 465 -17.13 8.94 30.65
N PHE A 466 -17.27 10.23 30.33
CA PHE A 466 -16.45 11.29 30.90
C PHE A 466 -17.34 12.47 31.34
N PRO A 467 -17.78 12.50 32.61
CA PRO A 467 -18.63 13.57 33.10
C PRO A 467 -17.91 14.91 33.03
N THR A 468 -18.63 15.95 32.61
CA THR A 468 -18.08 17.30 32.52
C THR A 468 -17.98 17.91 33.93
N PRO A 469 -16.77 18.31 34.40
CA PRO A 469 -16.64 18.97 35.68
C PRO A 469 -17.36 20.32 35.70
N THR A 470 -17.94 20.70 36.84
CA THR A 470 -18.64 22.00 37.02
C THR A 470 -17.75 23.21 36.70
N ALA A 471 -16.44 23.09 36.92
CA ALA A 471 -15.46 24.10 36.56
C ALA A 471 -14.33 23.45 35.73
N ASP A 472 -14.01 24.04 34.58
CA ASP A 472 -12.90 23.59 33.75
C ASP A 472 -11.56 23.94 34.42
N ARG A 473 -10.89 22.92 34.97
CA ARG A 473 -9.57 23.02 35.62
C ARG A 473 -8.42 22.63 34.69
N ARG A 474 -8.70 22.34 33.41
CA ARG A 474 -7.69 21.91 32.45
C ARG A 474 -6.73 23.06 32.13
N SER A 475 -5.47 22.70 31.88
CA SER A 475 -4.45 23.68 31.50
C SER A 475 -3.40 23.07 30.57
N GLY A 476 -2.67 23.93 29.86
CA GLY A 476 -1.60 23.52 28.96
C GLY A 476 -2.04 22.83 27.67
N THR A 477 -1.03 22.40 26.91
CA THR A 477 -1.17 21.86 25.55
C THR A 477 -0.47 20.50 25.45
N LEU A 478 -1.20 19.47 25.02
CA LEU A 478 -0.67 18.14 24.74
C LEU A 478 -0.39 17.96 23.25
N ARG A 479 0.79 17.46 22.89
CA ARG A 479 1.16 17.14 21.50
C ARG A 479 1.10 15.64 21.25
N ILE A 480 0.31 15.22 20.27
CA ILE A 480 0.13 13.79 19.94
C ILE A 480 0.50 13.57 18.49
N ASP A 481 1.64 12.90 18.27
CA ASP A 481 2.21 12.72 16.93
C ASP A 481 2.34 14.06 16.15
N TRP A 482 2.52 15.17 16.88
CA TRP A 482 2.67 16.51 16.32
C TRP A 482 4.05 16.67 15.67
N GLN A 483 4.09 17.24 14.46
CA GLN A 483 5.32 17.33 13.67
C GLN A 483 5.89 18.74 13.55
N LYS A 484 5.09 19.80 13.78
CA LYS A 484 5.53 21.19 13.58
C LYS A 484 6.55 21.65 14.65
N ASP A 485 6.44 21.16 15.89
CA ASP A 485 7.36 21.52 16.97
C ASP A 485 7.47 20.43 18.07
N ASN A 486 8.39 20.63 19.02
CA ASN A 486 8.66 19.70 20.13
C ASN A 486 8.53 20.34 21.53
N LYS A 487 7.76 21.41 21.70
CA LYS A 487 7.68 22.16 22.96
C LYS A 487 6.68 21.51 23.93
N GLY A 488 7.06 21.25 25.18
CA GLY A 488 6.12 20.78 26.22
C GLY A 488 5.73 19.29 26.15
N PRO A 489 4.63 18.88 26.83
CA PRO A 489 4.20 17.49 26.95
C PRO A 489 3.87 16.85 25.60
N LYS A 490 4.33 15.60 25.39
CA LYS A 490 4.11 14.84 24.16
C LYS A 490 3.76 13.39 24.43
N LYS A 491 2.93 12.82 23.56
CA LYS A 491 2.59 11.40 23.50
C LYS A 491 2.62 10.90 22.06
N LYS A 492 2.75 9.58 21.89
CA LYS A 492 2.57 8.88 20.61
C LYS A 492 1.41 7.92 20.74
N GLN A 493 0.51 7.91 19.76
CA GLN A 493 -0.59 6.93 19.74
C GLN A 493 -0.11 5.49 19.56
N THR A 494 1.04 5.30 18.91
CA THR A 494 1.67 3.99 18.80
C THR A 494 2.32 3.61 20.12
N VAL A 495 1.72 2.65 20.83
CA VAL A 495 2.18 2.11 22.12
C VAL A 495 2.39 0.61 21.96
N THR A 496 3.65 0.18 21.82
CA THR A 496 3.97 -1.23 21.55
C THR A 496 3.53 -2.17 22.66
N ALA A 497 3.60 -1.72 23.92
CA ALA A 497 3.24 -2.49 25.11
C ALA A 497 1.77 -2.92 25.18
N ILE A 498 0.90 -2.40 24.32
CA ILE A 498 -0.50 -2.85 24.19
C ILE A 498 -0.58 -4.34 23.83
N ARG A 499 0.41 -4.87 23.11
CA ARG A 499 0.45 -6.27 22.66
C ARG A 499 0.73 -7.28 23.78
N ASP A 500 1.25 -6.80 24.90
CA ASP A 500 1.65 -7.63 26.05
C ASP A 500 0.63 -7.52 27.20
N LYS A 501 -0.47 -6.80 26.99
CA LYS A 501 -1.52 -6.51 27.97
C LYS A 501 -2.76 -7.36 27.72
N SER A 502 -3.45 -7.70 28.80
CA SER A 502 -4.80 -8.25 28.72
C SER A 502 -5.77 -7.24 28.09
N PHE A 503 -6.91 -7.72 27.60
CA PHE A 503 -7.93 -6.86 27.00
C PHE A 503 -8.42 -5.78 27.97
N SER A 504 -8.72 -6.15 29.21
CA SER A 504 -9.16 -5.20 30.25
C SER A 504 -8.10 -4.14 30.55
N GLU A 505 -6.81 -4.50 30.62
CA GLU A 505 -5.73 -3.52 30.82
C GLU A 505 -5.62 -2.53 29.64
N ASN A 506 -5.84 -2.99 28.41
CA ASN A 506 -5.83 -2.13 27.23
C ASN A 506 -7.01 -1.14 27.22
N LEU A 507 -8.19 -1.58 27.66
CA LEU A 507 -9.34 -0.70 27.87
C LEU A 507 -9.07 0.32 28.99
N GLU A 508 -8.43 -0.08 30.09
CA GLU A 508 -8.02 0.89 31.12
C GLU A 508 -7.01 1.91 30.60
N LEU A 509 -6.02 1.47 29.81
CA LEU A 509 -5.05 2.35 29.18
C LEU A 509 -5.74 3.39 28.28
N ALA A 510 -6.65 2.95 27.42
CA ALA A 510 -7.40 3.84 26.54
C ALA A 510 -8.30 4.80 27.32
N ARG A 511 -8.93 4.35 28.42
CA ARG A 511 -9.71 5.24 29.30
C ARG A 511 -8.83 6.33 29.90
N ASN A 512 -7.69 5.94 30.47
CA ASN A 512 -6.72 6.87 31.04
C ASN A 512 -6.18 7.85 30.00
N TRP A 513 -6.09 7.41 28.74
CA TRP A 513 -5.67 8.26 27.64
C TRP A 513 -6.67 9.39 27.35
N VAL A 514 -7.96 9.06 27.30
CA VAL A 514 -9.03 10.07 27.10
C VAL A 514 -9.22 10.93 28.35
N ALA A 515 -9.00 10.39 29.55
CA ALA A 515 -9.03 11.15 30.80
C ALA A 515 -8.04 12.33 30.80
N ASP A 516 -6.87 12.19 30.14
CA ASP A 516 -5.94 13.31 29.97
C ASP A 516 -6.57 14.46 29.14
N TYR A 517 -7.39 14.15 28.13
CA TYR A 517 -8.09 15.16 27.34
C TYR A 517 -9.26 15.77 28.13
N ALA A 518 -10.00 14.93 28.85
CA ALA A 518 -11.19 15.32 29.58
C ALA A 518 -10.89 16.16 30.83
N TYR A 519 -9.75 15.91 31.49
CA TYR A 519 -9.50 16.45 32.84
C TYR A 519 -8.18 17.18 33.02
N LYS A 520 -7.19 17.01 32.12
CA LYS A 520 -5.86 17.58 32.31
C LYS A 520 -5.52 18.68 31.31
N TYR A 521 -5.65 18.40 30.02
CA TYR A 521 -5.17 19.30 28.95
C TYR A 521 -6.31 20.07 28.29
N LYS A 522 -6.18 21.40 28.23
CA LYS A 522 -7.19 22.27 27.59
C LYS A 522 -7.08 22.26 26.07
N GLN A 523 -5.86 22.07 25.57
CA GLN A 523 -5.56 22.05 24.14
C GLN A 523 -4.81 20.78 23.73
N VAL A 524 -5.13 20.24 22.56
CA VAL A 524 -4.45 19.11 21.91
C VAL A 524 -3.99 19.53 20.52
N LEU A 525 -2.71 19.30 20.20
CA LEU A 525 -2.16 19.45 18.84
C LEU A 525 -1.87 18.07 18.30
N THR A 526 -2.43 17.71 17.14
CA THR A 526 -2.26 16.36 16.61
C THR A 526 -2.32 16.26 15.09
N SER A 527 -1.66 15.23 14.56
CA SER A 527 -1.80 14.79 13.16
C SER A 527 -2.66 13.54 13.02
N ARG A 528 -3.31 13.08 14.11
CA ARG A 528 -4.05 11.82 14.18
C ARG A 528 -5.54 12.04 14.39
N LEU A 529 -6.36 11.50 13.50
CA LEU A 529 -7.81 11.54 13.63
C LEU A 529 -8.31 10.90 14.94
N HIS A 530 -7.74 9.77 15.36
CA HIS A 530 -8.08 9.08 16.61
C HIS A 530 -7.62 9.84 17.87
N ALA A 531 -6.96 10.99 17.73
CA ALA A 531 -6.73 11.93 18.83
C ALA A 531 -7.67 13.13 18.70
N ASN A 532 -7.88 13.61 17.47
CA ASN A 532 -8.75 14.74 17.17
C ASN A 532 -10.18 14.53 17.69
N LEU A 533 -10.89 13.53 17.17
CA LEU A 533 -12.31 13.33 17.46
C LEU A 533 -12.60 13.03 18.94
N PRO A 534 -11.89 12.10 19.62
CA PRO A 534 -12.15 11.86 21.04
C PRO A 534 -11.74 13.03 21.94
N ALA A 535 -10.71 13.82 21.59
CA ALA A 535 -10.36 15.01 22.36
C ALA A 535 -11.42 16.11 22.23
N ARG A 536 -11.93 16.36 21.02
CA ARG A 536 -13.08 17.25 20.79
C ARG A 536 -14.32 16.76 21.53
N SER A 537 -14.56 15.44 21.52
CA SER A 537 -15.73 14.83 22.17
C SER A 537 -15.81 15.18 23.66
N VAL A 538 -14.69 15.15 24.38
CA VAL A 538 -14.61 15.53 25.81
C VAL A 538 -14.31 17.02 26.04
N GLY A 539 -14.50 17.85 25.00
CA GLY A 539 -14.47 19.31 25.06
C GLY A 539 -13.08 19.95 25.09
N ALA A 540 -12.03 19.25 24.65
CA ALA A 540 -10.71 19.87 24.49
C ALA A 540 -10.62 20.63 23.16
N HIS A 541 -9.91 21.77 23.13
CA HIS A 541 -9.64 22.48 21.88
C HIS A 541 -8.56 21.76 21.08
N VAL A 542 -8.83 21.46 19.81
CA VAL A 542 -7.91 20.68 18.98
C VAL A 542 -7.40 21.48 17.79
N GLU A 543 -6.09 21.50 17.59
CA GLU A 543 -5.48 21.81 16.29
C GLU A 543 -5.13 20.49 15.60
N PHE A 544 -5.82 20.21 14.48
CA PHE A 544 -5.64 19.00 13.70
C PHE A 544 -4.93 19.31 12.38
N GLU A 545 -3.70 18.83 12.24
CA GLU A 545 -2.90 18.96 11.02
C GLU A 545 -2.33 17.59 10.61
N PRO A 546 -3.05 16.82 9.77
CA PRO A 546 -2.53 15.58 9.22
C PRO A 546 -1.39 15.85 8.22
N LYS A 547 -0.64 14.81 7.88
CA LYS A 547 0.43 14.90 6.86
C LYS A 547 -0.09 15.15 5.45
N ASN A 548 -1.28 14.66 5.17
CA ASN A 548 -1.97 14.77 3.89
C ASN A 548 -3.46 14.95 4.22
N LYS A 549 -4.09 16.04 3.78
CA LYS A 549 -5.49 16.35 4.11
C LYS A 549 -6.46 15.56 3.24
N SER A 550 -6.06 15.25 2.00
CA SER A 550 -6.79 14.40 1.05
C SER A 550 -6.72 12.89 1.34
N ASP A 551 -6.10 12.47 2.45
CA ASP A 551 -6.07 11.07 2.84
C ASP A 551 -7.50 10.54 3.04
N SER A 552 -7.81 9.41 2.38
CA SER A 552 -9.12 8.73 2.40
C SER A 552 -9.77 8.59 3.79
N ARG A 553 -8.99 8.58 4.87
CA ARG A 553 -9.50 8.46 6.24
C ARG A 553 -10.24 9.69 6.75
N PHE A 554 -10.16 10.82 6.05
CA PHE A 554 -10.62 12.12 6.55
C PHE A 554 -11.85 12.69 5.84
N GLY A 555 -12.34 12.04 4.78
CA GLY A 555 -13.52 12.49 4.03
C GLY A 555 -14.73 12.67 4.96
N GLY A 556 -15.25 13.91 5.06
CA GLY A 556 -16.35 14.27 5.98
C GLY A 556 -15.96 14.47 7.44
N LEU A 557 -14.67 14.34 7.81
CA LEU A 557 -14.19 14.42 9.20
C LEU A 557 -13.10 15.48 9.42
N ILE A 558 -12.46 15.96 8.36
CA ILE A 558 -11.54 17.10 8.39
C ILE A 558 -12.28 18.41 8.11
N GLY A 559 -11.86 19.49 8.76
CA GLY A 559 -12.45 20.82 8.55
C GLY A 559 -13.86 21.01 9.12
N ILE A 560 -14.45 20.00 9.76
CA ILE A 560 -15.81 20.10 10.30
C ILE A 560 -15.90 21.05 11.50
N ASN A 561 -16.90 21.91 11.49
CA ASN A 561 -17.24 22.82 12.60
C ASN A 561 -17.91 22.08 13.78
N GLU A 562 -18.36 22.81 14.80
CA GLU A 562 -19.02 22.20 15.97
C GLU A 562 -20.40 21.61 15.62
N SER A 563 -21.21 22.30 14.80
CA SER A 563 -22.52 21.81 14.37
C SER A 563 -22.42 20.48 13.62
N ALA A 564 -21.51 20.38 12.65
CA ALA A 564 -21.27 19.14 11.91
C ALA A 564 -20.70 18.01 12.81
N PHE A 565 -19.87 18.36 13.80
CA PHE A 565 -19.38 17.39 14.78
C PHE A 565 -20.50 16.87 15.69
N ASP A 566 -21.38 17.77 16.15
CA ASP A 566 -22.53 17.42 16.99
C ASP A 566 -23.56 16.61 16.19
N ALA A 567 -23.82 16.92 14.92
CA ALA A 567 -24.68 16.12 14.06
C ALA A 567 -24.19 14.66 13.93
N ILE A 568 -22.88 14.45 13.77
CA ILE A 568 -22.28 13.10 13.78
C ILE A 568 -22.48 12.43 15.15
N ARG A 569 -22.18 13.15 16.23
CA ARG A 569 -22.31 12.61 17.60
C ARG A 569 -23.75 12.19 17.87
N ASP A 570 -24.69 13.10 17.70
CA ASP A 570 -26.09 12.90 18.05
C ASP A 570 -26.75 11.88 17.13
N GLY A 571 -26.44 11.89 15.83
CA GLY A 571 -26.89 10.85 14.91
C GLY A 571 -26.47 9.43 15.31
N ILE A 572 -25.24 9.25 15.81
CA ILE A 572 -24.78 7.96 16.36
C ILE A 572 -25.49 7.62 17.67
N LEU A 573 -25.62 8.60 18.58
CA LEU A 573 -26.28 8.40 19.88
C LEU A 573 -27.74 7.99 19.71
N ASP A 574 -28.46 8.64 18.81
CA ASP A 574 -29.88 8.43 18.54
C ASP A 574 -30.12 7.06 17.92
N LYS A 575 -29.37 6.71 16.86
CA LYS A 575 -29.45 5.40 16.21
C LYS A 575 -29.23 4.24 17.20
N LEU A 576 -28.17 4.31 17.99
CA LEU A 576 -27.87 3.28 18.99
C LEU A 576 -28.83 3.30 20.18
N SER A 577 -29.50 4.43 20.44
CA SER A 577 -30.50 4.51 21.50
C SER A 577 -31.77 3.69 21.19
N VAL A 578 -32.05 3.47 19.91
CA VAL A 578 -33.17 2.64 19.41
C VAL A 578 -32.77 1.17 19.37
N LEU A 579 -31.59 0.86 18.82
CA LEU A 579 -31.17 -0.52 18.55
C LEU A 579 -30.76 -1.30 19.80
N LEU A 580 -29.99 -0.69 20.70
CA LEU A 580 -29.47 -1.41 21.87
C LEU A 580 -30.57 -1.91 22.81
N PRO A 581 -31.68 -1.18 23.07
CA PRO A 581 -32.79 -1.72 23.83
C PRO A 581 -33.45 -2.95 23.20
N LEU A 582 -33.66 -2.95 21.88
CA LEU A 582 -34.24 -4.10 21.16
C LEU A 582 -33.33 -5.33 21.26
N ILE A 583 -32.02 -5.14 21.06
CA ILE A 583 -31.03 -6.20 21.24
C ILE A 583 -31.10 -6.74 22.67
N ALA A 584 -31.07 -5.85 23.67
CA ALA A 584 -31.06 -6.24 25.08
C ALA A 584 -32.36 -6.88 25.59
N SER A 585 -33.50 -6.63 24.93
CA SER A 585 -34.80 -7.20 25.28
C SER A 585 -35.11 -8.53 24.59
N GLY A 586 -34.19 -9.06 23.78
CA GLY A 586 -34.40 -10.35 23.11
C GLY A 586 -35.20 -10.27 21.80
N ALA A 587 -35.31 -9.09 21.16
CA ALA A 587 -35.98 -8.95 19.86
C ALA A 587 -35.35 -9.87 18.80
N SER A 588 -36.14 -10.26 17.79
CA SER A 588 -35.67 -11.14 16.72
C SER A 588 -34.67 -10.45 15.78
N GLU A 589 -33.85 -11.24 15.08
CA GLU A 589 -32.89 -10.72 14.09
C GLU A 589 -33.59 -9.86 13.02
N ASP A 590 -34.70 -10.35 12.46
CA ASP A 590 -35.48 -9.65 11.44
C ASP A 590 -36.05 -8.32 11.94
N GLU A 591 -36.55 -8.28 13.18
CA GLU A 591 -37.08 -7.07 13.80
C GLU A 591 -35.98 -6.00 13.95
N ILE A 592 -34.81 -6.40 14.43
CA ILE A 592 -33.69 -5.49 14.67
C ILE A 592 -33.15 -4.93 13.35
N TYR A 593 -32.95 -5.77 12.32
CA TYR A 593 -32.46 -5.30 11.02
C TYR A 593 -33.52 -4.52 10.23
N SER A 594 -34.80 -4.86 10.36
CA SER A 594 -35.89 -4.02 9.82
C SER A 594 -35.88 -2.64 10.48
N LYS A 595 -35.67 -2.58 11.81
CA LYS A 595 -35.57 -1.30 12.50
C LYS A 595 -34.32 -0.52 12.10
N TRP A 596 -33.20 -1.22 11.86
CA TRP A 596 -31.98 -0.60 11.36
C TRP A 596 -32.18 0.08 10.01
N ALA A 597 -32.83 -0.62 9.07
CA ALA A 597 -33.16 -0.06 7.76
C ALA A 597 -34.11 1.14 7.87
N GLU A 598 -35.12 1.08 8.75
CA GLU A 598 -36.07 2.17 8.99
C GLU A 598 -35.36 3.44 9.47
N ILE A 599 -34.53 3.35 10.51
CA ILE A 599 -33.92 4.54 11.15
C ILE A 599 -32.72 5.12 10.37
N THR A 600 -32.30 4.45 9.30
CA THR A 600 -31.20 4.89 8.43
C THR A 600 -31.67 5.34 7.04
N ALA A 601 -32.98 5.28 6.77
CA ALA A 601 -33.55 5.61 5.47
C ALA A 601 -33.24 7.05 5.02
N ASP A 602 -33.34 8.02 5.92
CA ASP A 602 -33.06 9.43 5.60
C ASP A 602 -31.56 9.67 5.33
N ASP A 603 -30.66 9.02 6.08
CA ASP A 603 -29.21 9.12 5.82
C ASP A 603 -28.83 8.46 4.49
N MET A 604 -29.53 7.39 4.13
CA MET A 604 -29.37 6.69 2.86
C MET A 604 -29.81 7.57 1.69
N ALA A 605 -30.96 8.23 1.80
CA ALA A 605 -31.45 9.17 0.79
C ALA A 605 -30.51 10.38 0.65
N PHE A 606 -30.05 10.94 1.78
CA PHE A 606 -29.07 12.02 1.76
C PHE A 606 -27.73 11.60 1.11
N ALA A 607 -27.27 10.36 1.34
CA ALA A 607 -26.09 9.86 0.67
C ALA A 607 -26.29 9.72 -0.84
N ASP A 608 -27.48 9.33 -1.30
CA ASP A 608 -27.79 9.24 -2.73
C ASP A 608 -27.79 10.63 -3.39
N GLU A 609 -28.40 11.64 -2.75
CA GLU A 609 -28.37 13.04 -3.20
C GLU A 609 -26.92 13.57 -3.24
N PHE A 610 -26.17 13.35 -2.17
CA PHE A 610 -24.81 13.87 -2.03
C PHE A 610 -23.83 13.25 -3.04
N LEU A 611 -24.05 12.00 -3.46
CA LEU A 611 -23.24 11.35 -4.49
C LEU A 611 -23.63 11.76 -5.91
N ALA A 612 -24.89 12.13 -6.14
CA ALA A 612 -25.40 12.51 -7.45
C ALA A 612 -24.88 13.89 -7.94
N ASP A 613 -24.46 14.76 -7.02
CA ASP A 613 -24.03 16.13 -7.34
C ASP A 613 -22.61 16.25 -7.93
N ALA A 614 -21.85 15.16 -8.00
CA ALA A 614 -20.43 15.19 -8.40
C ALA A 614 -20.21 14.65 -9.81
N GLU A 615 -19.63 15.48 -10.68
CA GLU A 615 -19.25 15.12 -12.05
C GLU A 615 -17.74 15.22 -12.26
N LEU A 616 -17.21 14.37 -13.13
CA LEU A 616 -15.81 14.47 -13.55
C LEU A 616 -15.68 15.64 -14.53
N PRO A 617 -14.56 16.39 -14.50
CA PRO A 617 -14.38 17.54 -15.37
C PRO A 617 -14.35 17.12 -16.85
N VAL A 618 -15.02 17.90 -17.68
CA VAL A 618 -15.08 17.73 -19.14
C VAL A 618 -14.65 19.04 -19.79
N ALA A 619 -13.68 18.96 -20.69
CA ALA A 619 -13.23 20.14 -21.42
C ALA A 619 -14.28 20.65 -22.40
N ASP A 620 -14.25 21.95 -22.70
CA ASP A 620 -15.14 22.57 -23.66
C ASP A 620 -14.93 22.01 -25.08
N GLY A 621 -15.99 21.46 -25.68
CA GLY A 621 -15.93 20.81 -26.98
C GLY A 621 -15.55 21.75 -28.13
N GLN A 622 -15.89 23.05 -28.05
CA GLN A 622 -15.46 24.03 -29.06
C GLN A 622 -13.95 24.26 -29.00
N THR A 623 -13.40 24.32 -27.79
CA THR A 623 -11.95 24.40 -27.57
C THR A 623 -11.25 23.17 -28.14
N ILE A 624 -11.78 21.96 -27.94
CA ILE A 624 -11.21 20.73 -28.48
C ILE A 624 -11.30 20.68 -30.01
N ALA A 625 -12.45 21.01 -30.60
CA ALA A 625 -12.61 21.06 -32.05
C ALA A 625 -11.67 22.10 -32.69
N GLY A 626 -11.48 23.25 -32.04
CA GLY A 626 -10.58 24.31 -32.51
C GLY A 626 -9.10 23.93 -32.49
N VAL A 627 -8.69 22.84 -31.83
CA VAL A 627 -7.28 22.38 -31.82
C VAL A 627 -6.83 21.94 -33.22
N VAL A 628 -7.75 21.43 -34.03
CA VAL A 628 -7.46 20.91 -35.37
C VAL A 628 -7.84 21.87 -36.49
N ASP A 629 -8.38 23.05 -36.15
CA ASP A 629 -8.79 24.06 -37.14
C ASP A 629 -7.62 24.51 -38.02
N GLY A 630 -7.80 24.42 -39.33
CA GLY A 630 -6.79 24.80 -40.33
C GLY A 630 -5.62 23.82 -40.48
N SER A 631 -5.66 22.66 -39.82
CA SER A 631 -4.69 21.57 -40.03
C SER A 631 -5.19 20.61 -41.11
N GLU A 632 -4.27 20.06 -41.90
CA GLU A 632 -4.58 18.96 -42.81
C GLU A 632 -4.66 17.66 -42.00
N LEU A 633 -5.82 17.01 -42.03
CA LEU A 633 -6.10 15.83 -41.21
C LEU A 633 -5.88 14.52 -41.98
N PRO A 634 -5.42 13.45 -41.31
CA PRO A 634 -5.29 12.11 -41.88
C PRO A 634 -6.56 11.60 -42.55
N ILE A 635 -6.41 11.03 -43.74
CA ILE A 635 -7.48 10.34 -44.48
C ILE A 635 -7.23 8.82 -44.41
N PRO A 636 -8.23 8.01 -44.01
CA PRO A 636 -8.08 6.57 -43.90
C PRO A 636 -7.92 5.93 -45.28
N ASP A 637 -7.05 4.93 -45.37
CA ASP A 637 -6.95 4.03 -46.52
C ASP A 637 -7.19 2.60 -46.02
N PRO A 638 -8.24 1.89 -46.50
CA PRO A 638 -8.59 0.56 -46.01
C PRO A 638 -7.51 -0.51 -46.31
N GLN A 639 -6.53 -0.22 -47.17
CA GLN A 639 -5.42 -1.12 -47.47
C GLN A 639 -4.18 -0.85 -46.60
N ILE A 640 -4.17 0.23 -45.81
CA ILE A 640 -3.03 0.67 -45.03
C ILE A 640 -3.35 0.58 -43.54
N THR A 641 -2.45 -0.03 -42.78
CA THR A 641 -2.53 0.00 -41.32
C THR A 641 -1.89 1.28 -40.77
N ASP A 642 -2.70 2.13 -40.16
CA ASP A 642 -2.23 3.38 -39.53
C ASP A 642 -1.70 3.14 -38.10
N ILE A 643 -0.44 3.53 -37.88
CA ILE A 643 0.29 3.38 -36.62
C ILE A 643 0.70 4.77 -36.13
N VAL A 644 0.17 5.20 -34.99
CA VAL A 644 0.60 6.43 -34.31
C VAL A 644 1.76 6.12 -33.37
N MET A 645 2.91 6.74 -33.64
CA MET A 645 4.08 6.62 -32.78
C MET A 645 4.10 7.76 -31.75
N THR A 646 4.02 7.40 -30.47
CA THR A 646 4.10 8.36 -29.36
C THR A 646 5.55 8.56 -28.94
N VAL A 647 5.95 9.80 -28.64
CA VAL A 647 7.34 10.14 -28.32
C VAL A 647 7.37 10.95 -27.03
N ASP A 648 7.87 10.35 -25.93
CA ASP A 648 8.15 11.09 -24.70
C ASP A 648 9.52 11.78 -24.81
N LYS A 649 9.71 12.84 -24.01
CA LYS A 649 10.98 13.58 -23.94
C LYS A 649 12.17 12.64 -23.70
N GLY A 650 13.13 12.62 -24.62
CA GLY A 650 14.33 11.78 -24.58
C GLY A 650 14.21 10.47 -25.37
N GLU A 651 13.06 10.18 -25.98
CA GLU A 651 12.83 9.02 -26.85
C GLU A 651 13.09 9.33 -28.34
N GLU A 652 13.42 10.57 -28.71
CA GLU A 652 13.55 11.00 -30.11
C GLU A 652 14.61 10.17 -30.86
N GLN A 653 15.73 9.89 -30.18
CA GLN A 653 16.82 9.04 -30.68
C GLN A 653 16.44 7.56 -30.88
N MET A 654 15.29 7.11 -30.36
CA MET A 654 14.80 5.73 -30.49
C MET A 654 13.91 5.52 -31.71
N ILE A 655 13.34 6.60 -32.27
CA ILE A 655 12.42 6.57 -33.43
C ILE A 655 13.01 5.76 -34.60
N PRO A 656 14.26 5.99 -35.05
CA PRO A 656 14.79 5.26 -36.19
C PRO A 656 14.81 3.75 -35.99
N LYS A 657 15.11 3.31 -34.76
CA LYS A 657 15.18 1.89 -34.45
C LYS A 657 13.80 1.26 -34.41
N ALA A 658 12.83 1.94 -33.79
CA ALA A 658 11.45 1.46 -33.74
C ALA A 658 10.85 1.30 -35.15
N VAL A 659 11.02 2.31 -36.02
CA VAL A 659 10.54 2.27 -37.40
C VAL A 659 11.22 1.15 -38.20
N GLU A 660 12.54 0.98 -38.07
CA GLU A 660 13.28 -0.12 -38.71
C GLU A 660 12.73 -1.49 -38.27
N THR A 661 12.45 -1.69 -36.99
CA THR A 661 11.89 -2.95 -36.49
C THR A 661 10.47 -3.22 -36.97
N ILE A 662 9.65 -2.16 -37.16
CA ILE A 662 8.32 -2.31 -37.76
C ILE A 662 8.44 -2.75 -39.23
N ASP A 663 9.25 -2.04 -40.03
CA ASP A 663 9.42 -2.33 -41.47
C ASP A 663 9.91 -3.77 -41.70
N ALA A 664 10.86 -4.22 -40.87
CA ALA A 664 11.47 -5.54 -40.98
C ALA A 664 10.49 -6.70 -40.71
N HIS A 665 9.38 -6.45 -40.01
CA HIS A 665 8.43 -7.49 -39.60
C HIS A 665 7.01 -7.31 -40.19
N ALA A 666 6.71 -6.16 -40.80
CA ALA A 666 5.39 -5.89 -41.37
C ALA A 666 5.06 -6.85 -42.53
N SER A 667 3.88 -7.46 -42.51
CA SER A 667 3.38 -8.27 -43.63
C SER A 667 2.35 -7.55 -44.51
N ALA A 668 1.79 -6.44 -44.02
CA ALA A 668 0.86 -5.56 -44.73
C ALA A 668 1.42 -4.14 -44.86
N SER A 669 0.88 -3.38 -45.81
CA SER A 669 1.22 -1.95 -45.96
C SER A 669 0.81 -1.18 -44.72
N TYR A 670 1.71 -0.31 -44.26
CA TYR A 670 1.50 0.48 -43.06
C TYR A 670 1.93 1.94 -43.25
N ARG A 671 1.44 2.81 -42.38
CA ARG A 671 1.80 4.22 -42.32
C ARG A 671 2.05 4.62 -40.88
N VAL A 672 3.26 5.12 -40.59
CA VAL A 672 3.63 5.62 -39.26
C VAL A 672 3.41 7.12 -39.19
N TRP A 673 2.61 7.55 -38.23
CA TRP A 673 2.35 8.95 -37.91
C TRP A 673 3.22 9.40 -36.74
N LEU A 674 4.11 10.37 -36.99
CA LEU A 674 5.03 10.97 -36.01
C LEU A 674 4.59 12.39 -35.63
N PRO A 675 4.75 12.84 -34.37
CA PRO A 675 4.59 14.26 -34.04
C PRO A 675 5.51 15.14 -34.90
N SER A 676 5.02 16.24 -35.47
CA SER A 676 5.82 17.09 -36.37
C SER A 676 7.01 17.79 -35.71
N ASP A 677 7.06 17.87 -34.38
CA ASP A 677 8.06 18.63 -33.62
C ASP A 677 9.20 17.78 -33.03
N VAL A 678 9.25 16.46 -33.33
CA VAL A 678 10.22 15.53 -32.72
C VAL A 678 11.50 15.32 -33.53
N LEU A 679 11.47 15.50 -34.85
CA LEU A 679 12.61 15.30 -35.75
C LEU A 679 12.71 16.46 -36.76
N SER A 680 13.91 16.73 -37.24
CA SER A 680 14.13 17.67 -38.34
C SER A 680 13.69 17.07 -39.68
N GLN A 681 13.42 17.92 -40.68
CA GLN A 681 13.04 17.47 -42.03
C GLN A 681 14.08 16.52 -42.64
N THR A 682 15.37 16.79 -42.43
CA THR A 682 16.46 15.93 -42.90
C THR A 682 16.39 14.53 -42.28
N GLU A 683 16.15 14.43 -40.98
CA GLU A 683 16.01 13.14 -40.28
C GLU A 683 14.77 12.37 -40.76
N ILE A 684 13.67 13.07 -41.05
CA ILE A 684 12.45 12.46 -41.61
C ILE A 684 12.70 11.92 -43.01
N ASP A 685 13.38 12.67 -43.88
CA ASP A 685 13.70 12.23 -45.23
C ASP A 685 14.66 11.02 -45.22
N GLU A 686 15.62 11.01 -44.29
CA GLU A 686 16.49 9.85 -44.05
C GLU A 686 15.73 8.61 -43.56
N LEU A 687 14.71 8.79 -42.72
CA LEU A 687 13.85 7.69 -42.27
C LEU A 687 12.96 7.16 -43.39
N ARG A 688 12.36 8.04 -44.18
CA ARG A 688 11.54 7.68 -45.36
C ARG A 688 12.32 6.88 -46.38
N ALA A 689 13.61 7.17 -46.56
CA ALA A 689 14.48 6.42 -47.45
C ALA A 689 14.82 5.00 -46.96
N LYS A 690 14.59 4.68 -45.67
CA LYS A 690 14.91 3.39 -45.05
C LYS A 690 13.73 2.43 -44.97
N VAL A 691 12.50 2.92 -45.05
CA VAL A 691 11.30 2.07 -45.03
C VAL A 691 11.02 1.53 -46.43
N SER A 692 10.69 0.25 -46.52
CA SER A 692 10.50 -0.47 -47.77
C SER A 692 9.06 -1.01 -47.94
N HIS A 693 8.32 -1.14 -46.84
CA HIS A 693 6.98 -1.72 -46.80
C HIS A 693 5.90 -0.74 -46.29
N GLY A 694 6.31 0.44 -45.82
CA GLY A 694 5.38 1.48 -45.37
C GLY A 694 5.82 2.91 -45.67
N SER A 695 5.06 3.87 -45.15
CA SER A 695 5.33 5.30 -45.27
C SER A 695 5.40 5.97 -43.90
N ILE A 696 5.94 7.20 -43.88
CA ILE A 696 6.05 8.02 -42.68
C ILE A 696 5.39 9.37 -42.95
N GLU A 697 4.41 9.72 -42.12
CA GLU A 697 3.70 10.99 -42.16
C GLU A 697 3.79 11.72 -40.81
N LEU A 698 3.49 13.02 -40.83
CA LEU A 698 3.59 13.88 -39.66
C LEU A 698 2.21 14.29 -39.15
N LEU A 699 2.03 14.24 -37.84
CA LEU A 699 0.90 14.81 -37.14
C LEU A 699 1.16 16.26 -36.77
N PRO A 700 0.14 17.14 -36.88
CA PRO A 700 0.28 18.53 -36.50
C PRO A 700 0.59 18.67 -35.01
N ALA A 701 1.40 19.68 -34.67
CA ALA A 701 1.65 20.04 -33.28
C ALA A 701 0.35 20.57 -32.64
N VAL A 702 0.00 20.02 -31.47
CA VAL A 702 -1.22 20.39 -30.74
C VAL A 702 -0.91 21.10 -29.43
N SER A 703 -1.79 22.01 -29.02
CA SER A 703 -1.71 22.69 -27.72
C SER A 703 -3.09 22.99 -27.16
N VAL A 704 -3.29 22.68 -25.89
CA VAL A 704 -4.48 23.06 -25.11
C VAL A 704 -4.01 23.72 -23.83
N ALA A 705 -4.65 24.82 -23.44
CA ALA A 705 -4.30 25.53 -22.21
C ALA A 705 -4.43 24.58 -20.99
N GLY A 706 -3.50 24.69 -20.04
CA GLY A 706 -3.56 23.91 -18.79
C GLY A 706 -2.98 22.49 -18.84
N VAL A 707 -2.81 21.92 -20.04
CA VAL A 707 -2.14 20.62 -20.28
C VAL A 707 -0.71 20.82 -20.75
N VAL A 708 0.27 20.40 -19.95
CA VAL A 708 1.70 20.66 -20.20
C VAL A 708 2.39 19.53 -20.98
N ASN A 709 2.03 18.27 -20.73
CA ASN A 709 2.67 17.14 -21.39
C ASN A 709 2.10 16.96 -22.81
N ARG A 710 2.88 17.34 -23.83
CA ARG A 710 2.48 17.27 -25.24
C ARG A 710 2.20 15.85 -25.73
N SER A 711 2.99 14.88 -25.29
CA SER A 711 2.81 13.47 -25.66
C SER A 711 1.49 12.92 -25.13
N ASP A 712 1.16 13.23 -23.87
CA ASP A 712 -0.13 12.86 -23.27
C ASP A 712 -1.30 13.59 -23.97
N LEU A 713 -1.12 14.88 -24.28
CA LEU A 713 -2.11 15.70 -24.98
C LEU A 713 -2.43 15.14 -26.37
N GLN A 714 -1.41 14.83 -27.17
CA GLN A 714 -1.59 14.27 -28.50
C GLN A 714 -2.33 12.92 -28.45
N GLN A 715 -1.99 12.06 -27.48
CA GLN A 715 -2.69 10.79 -27.26
C GLN A 715 -4.17 10.98 -26.90
N ALA A 716 -4.49 11.96 -26.05
CA ALA A 716 -5.86 12.29 -25.69
C ALA A 716 -6.68 12.84 -26.88
N LEU A 717 -6.01 13.46 -27.86
CA LEU A 717 -6.62 14.09 -29.04
C LEU A 717 -6.69 13.18 -30.27
N LEU A 718 -6.20 11.93 -30.21
CA LEU A 718 -6.24 11.01 -31.37
C LEU A 718 -7.63 10.83 -31.98
N PRO A 719 -8.74 10.75 -31.21
CA PRO A 719 -10.08 10.67 -31.80
C PRO A 719 -10.45 11.86 -32.69
N VAL A 720 -9.94 13.05 -32.38
CA VAL A 720 -10.20 14.30 -33.11
C VAL A 720 -9.17 14.51 -34.23
N LEU A 721 -7.91 14.11 -34.01
CA LEU A 721 -6.86 14.13 -35.02
C LEU A 721 -7.13 13.13 -36.16
N PHE A 722 -7.88 12.06 -35.93
CA PHE A 722 -8.22 11.03 -36.91
C PHE A 722 -9.74 10.88 -37.07
N PRO A 723 -10.45 11.92 -37.58
CA PRO A 723 -11.91 12.00 -37.51
C PRO A 723 -12.63 10.89 -38.30
N ASP A 724 -12.04 10.45 -39.41
CA ASP A 724 -12.65 9.48 -40.33
C ASP A 724 -12.11 8.04 -40.15
N HIS A 725 -11.14 7.83 -39.26
CA HIS A 725 -10.60 6.49 -39.01
C HIS A 725 -11.47 5.75 -38.00
N ASP A 726 -11.73 4.48 -38.26
CA ASP A 726 -12.43 3.60 -37.32
C ASP A 726 -11.49 3.09 -36.22
N ARG A 727 -10.24 2.77 -36.59
CA ARG A 727 -9.23 2.24 -35.66
C ARG A 727 -7.81 2.64 -36.05
N ILE A 728 -6.94 2.70 -35.06
CA ILE A 728 -5.49 2.94 -35.22
C ILE A 728 -4.71 2.11 -34.20
N ILE A 729 -3.45 1.82 -34.52
CA ILE A 729 -2.50 1.24 -33.57
C ILE A 729 -1.69 2.37 -32.93
N VAL A 730 -1.50 2.32 -31.62
CA VAL A 730 -0.61 3.22 -30.88
C VAL A 730 0.62 2.43 -30.42
N LEU A 731 1.80 3.01 -30.63
CA LEU A 731 3.08 2.41 -30.25
C LEU A 731 4.04 3.49 -29.72
N PRO A 732 4.85 3.26 -28.67
CA PRO A 732 5.86 4.22 -28.24
C PRO A 732 7.12 4.14 -29.10
N ALA A 733 7.84 5.25 -29.27
CA ALA A 733 9.16 5.26 -29.92
C ALA A 733 10.19 4.38 -29.18
N ALA A 734 9.97 4.10 -27.90
CA ALA A 734 10.77 3.18 -27.11
C ALA A 734 10.38 1.69 -27.29
N ALA A 735 9.48 1.37 -28.22
CA ALA A 735 9.13 -0.02 -28.54
C ALA A 735 10.19 -0.68 -29.42
N GLU A 736 10.47 -1.93 -29.11
CA GLU A 736 11.25 -2.85 -29.95
C GLU A 736 10.32 -3.97 -30.42
N VAL A 737 10.10 -4.04 -31.73
CA VAL A 737 9.12 -4.92 -32.37
C VAL A 737 9.85 -6.14 -32.97
N SER A 738 9.36 -7.34 -32.69
CA SER A 738 9.93 -8.62 -33.19
C SER A 738 8.93 -9.46 -33.98
N SER A 739 7.73 -8.93 -34.20
CA SER A 739 6.63 -9.61 -34.88
C SER A 739 5.81 -8.60 -35.66
N ASP A 740 5.00 -9.10 -36.59
CA ASP A 740 4.19 -8.25 -37.45
C ASP A 740 3.12 -7.49 -36.66
N ILE A 741 3.39 -6.21 -36.35
CA ILE A 741 2.46 -5.35 -35.60
C ILE A 741 1.16 -5.09 -36.38
N THR A 742 1.16 -5.23 -37.71
CA THR A 742 -0.02 -4.93 -38.53
C THR A 742 -1.17 -5.90 -38.28
N VAL A 743 -0.90 -7.10 -37.74
CA VAL A 743 -1.94 -8.06 -37.35
C VAL A 743 -2.88 -7.51 -36.28
N LEU A 744 -2.40 -6.57 -35.45
CA LEU A 744 -3.22 -5.93 -34.42
C LEU A 744 -4.39 -5.12 -35.01
N SER A 745 -4.28 -4.66 -36.26
CA SER A 745 -5.38 -3.97 -36.95
C SER A 745 -6.65 -4.83 -37.05
N SER A 746 -6.50 -6.16 -36.99
CA SER A 746 -7.59 -7.14 -37.12
C SER A 746 -8.15 -7.65 -35.78
N VAL A 747 -7.65 -7.14 -34.65
CA VAL A 747 -8.17 -7.52 -33.33
C VAL A 747 -9.66 -7.22 -33.24
N ASP A 748 -10.42 -8.21 -32.73
CA ASP A 748 -11.83 -8.04 -32.46
C ASP A 748 -12.02 -7.17 -31.21
N LEU A 749 -12.66 -6.03 -31.38
CA LEU A 749 -12.91 -5.08 -30.31
C LEU A 749 -14.28 -5.30 -29.68
N GLY A 750 -15.24 -5.96 -30.36
CA GLY A 750 -16.63 -5.99 -29.92
C GLY A 750 -17.13 -4.60 -29.52
N ASP A 751 -17.64 -4.48 -28.28
CA ASP A 751 -18.10 -3.23 -27.68
C ASP A 751 -16.99 -2.44 -26.92
N ALA A 752 -15.75 -2.91 -26.97
CA ALA A 752 -14.62 -2.28 -26.28
C ALA A 752 -14.19 -0.98 -26.98
N LEU A 753 -13.69 -0.04 -26.17
CA LEU A 753 -13.17 1.25 -26.65
C LEU A 753 -11.71 1.18 -27.10
N LEU A 754 -10.98 0.15 -26.66
CA LEU A 754 -9.65 -0.18 -27.15
C LEU A 754 -9.32 -1.64 -26.87
N ALA A 755 -8.27 -2.14 -27.52
CA ALA A 755 -7.55 -3.32 -27.07
C ALA A 755 -6.18 -2.93 -26.54
N ALA A 756 -5.83 -3.37 -25.34
CA ALA A 756 -4.54 -3.12 -24.69
C ALA A 756 -4.23 -4.24 -23.71
N LYS A 757 -2.97 -4.35 -23.30
CA LYS A 757 -2.56 -5.38 -22.34
C LYS A 757 -3.06 -5.04 -20.93
N HIS A 758 -3.49 -6.06 -20.19
CA HIS A 758 -3.75 -5.93 -18.76
C HIS A 758 -2.54 -5.35 -17.99
N ASP A 759 -2.79 -4.48 -17.02
CA ASP A 759 -1.72 -3.85 -16.24
C ASP A 759 -1.23 -4.78 -15.12
N VAL A 760 -0.09 -5.42 -15.36
CA VAL A 760 0.51 -6.40 -14.43
C VAL A 760 1.06 -5.80 -13.13
N ARG A 761 1.05 -4.48 -12.96
CA ARG A 761 1.66 -3.82 -11.80
C ARG A 761 0.83 -4.05 -10.55
N LYS A 762 1.46 -4.52 -9.47
CA LYS A 762 0.79 -4.85 -8.21
C LYS A 762 -0.03 -3.70 -7.62
N ASN A 763 0.41 -2.46 -7.80
CA ASN A 763 -0.28 -1.27 -7.30
C ASN A 763 -1.38 -0.74 -8.24
N ARG A 764 -1.73 -1.50 -9.27
CA ARG A 764 -2.75 -1.21 -10.29
C ARG A 764 -3.59 -2.45 -10.61
N ALA A 765 -3.76 -3.34 -9.65
CA ALA A 765 -4.63 -4.52 -9.80
C ALA A 765 -6.14 -4.17 -9.76
N SER A 766 -6.52 -2.98 -9.27
CA SER A 766 -7.91 -2.55 -9.07
C SER A 766 -8.10 -1.09 -9.50
N GLY A 767 -9.19 -0.83 -10.21
CA GLY A 767 -9.65 0.50 -10.60
C GLY A 767 -10.03 1.35 -9.39
N LEU A 768 -10.72 0.77 -8.41
CA LEU A 768 -11.04 1.43 -7.14
C LEU A 768 -9.76 1.83 -6.36
N THR A 769 -8.74 0.96 -6.34
CA THR A 769 -7.44 1.27 -5.72
C THR A 769 -6.71 2.40 -6.47
N LEU A 770 -6.82 2.43 -7.80
CA LEU A 770 -6.30 3.52 -8.62
C LEU A 770 -6.97 4.86 -8.28
N MET A 771 -8.30 4.92 -8.27
CA MET A 771 -9.07 6.13 -7.95
C MET A 771 -8.73 6.65 -6.56
N ARG A 772 -8.63 5.78 -5.56
CA ARG A 772 -8.22 6.16 -4.20
C ARG A 772 -6.82 6.77 -4.16
N ARG A 773 -5.88 6.22 -4.95
CA ARG A 773 -4.51 6.74 -5.04
C ARG A 773 -4.49 8.14 -5.64
N ILE A 774 -5.28 8.36 -6.70
CA ILE A 774 -5.46 9.67 -7.33
C ILE A 774 -6.05 10.67 -6.34
N ALA A 775 -7.14 10.33 -5.64
CA ALA A 775 -7.74 11.19 -4.63
C ALA A 775 -6.73 11.62 -3.56
N SER A 776 -5.87 10.68 -3.13
CA SER A 776 -4.84 10.96 -2.12
C SER A 776 -3.69 11.85 -2.61
N SER A 777 -3.55 12.10 -3.93
CA SER A 777 -2.52 13.00 -4.46
C SER A 777 -2.89 14.48 -4.44
N PHE A 778 -4.14 14.83 -4.12
CA PHE A 778 -4.61 16.22 -4.02
C PHE A 778 -3.98 16.99 -2.84
N GLY A 779 -3.35 16.29 -1.89
CA GLY A 779 -2.56 16.90 -0.83
C GLY A 779 -3.42 17.71 0.14
N ASP A 780 -3.31 19.04 0.08
CA ASP A 780 -4.08 19.95 0.94
C ASP A 780 -5.52 20.16 0.46
N ASP A 781 -5.83 19.87 -0.82
CA ASP A 781 -7.18 20.00 -1.38
C ASP A 781 -8.04 18.75 -1.09
N TYR A 782 -8.51 18.65 0.15
CA TYR A 782 -9.35 17.53 0.58
C TYR A 782 -10.81 17.64 0.08
N VAL A 783 -11.24 18.82 -0.38
CA VAL A 783 -12.59 19.03 -0.94
C VAL A 783 -12.62 18.53 -2.39
N GLY A 784 -11.65 18.96 -3.21
CA GLY A 784 -11.50 18.45 -4.58
C GLY A 784 -11.25 16.94 -4.61
N ALA A 785 -10.45 16.42 -3.67
CA ALA A 785 -10.26 14.97 -3.53
C ALA A 785 -11.57 14.22 -3.30
N LEU A 786 -12.46 14.77 -2.47
CA LEU A 786 -13.72 14.15 -2.14
C LEU A 786 -14.72 14.22 -3.31
N ASN A 787 -14.80 15.38 -3.98
CA ASN A 787 -15.59 15.53 -5.20
C ASN A 787 -15.13 14.58 -6.30
N PHE A 788 -13.82 14.44 -6.49
CA PHE A 788 -13.25 13.47 -7.43
C PHE A 788 -13.67 12.04 -7.10
N VAL A 789 -13.68 11.66 -5.82
CA VAL A 789 -14.10 10.32 -5.39
C VAL A 789 -15.55 10.07 -5.74
N PHE A 790 -16.45 11.01 -5.45
CA PHE A 790 -17.86 10.84 -5.79
C PHE A 790 -18.06 10.73 -7.29
N ALA A 791 -17.50 11.67 -8.05
CA ALA A 791 -17.59 11.71 -9.49
C ALA A 791 -17.00 10.46 -10.17
N SER A 792 -15.86 9.96 -9.68
CA SER A 792 -15.20 8.77 -10.25
C SER A 792 -15.90 7.46 -9.91
N HIS A 793 -16.70 7.43 -8.85
CA HIS A 793 -17.45 6.24 -8.43
C HIS A 793 -18.91 6.28 -8.93
N ALA A 794 -19.36 7.42 -9.44
CA ALA A 794 -20.71 7.59 -9.98
C ALA A 794 -20.95 6.60 -11.14
N GLY A 795 -22.05 5.85 -11.06
CA GLY A 795 -22.44 4.88 -12.09
C GLY A 795 -21.66 3.57 -12.10
N LEU A 796 -20.62 3.40 -11.27
CA LEU A 796 -19.96 2.10 -11.11
C LEU A 796 -20.87 1.13 -10.37
N THR A 797 -20.89 -0.13 -10.82
CA THR A 797 -21.59 -1.25 -10.16
C THR A 797 -20.65 -2.40 -9.80
N GLU A 798 -19.43 -2.39 -10.34
CA GLU A 798 -18.36 -3.34 -10.07
C GLU A 798 -16.98 -2.65 -10.21
N ASP A 799 -15.94 -3.28 -9.65
CA ASP A 799 -14.56 -2.87 -9.89
C ASP A 799 -14.10 -3.32 -11.29
N PHE A 800 -13.00 -2.76 -11.79
CA PHE A 800 -12.40 -3.15 -13.06
C PHE A 800 -10.90 -3.33 -12.94
N ALA A 801 -10.36 -4.18 -13.81
CA ALA A 801 -8.94 -4.42 -13.95
C ALA A 801 -8.30 -3.34 -14.85
N PRO A 802 -7.33 -2.56 -14.37
CA PRO A 802 -6.64 -1.56 -15.20
C PRO A 802 -5.86 -2.17 -16.38
N PHE A 803 -5.60 -1.35 -17.40
CA PHE A 803 -4.83 -1.71 -18.61
C PHE A 803 -3.62 -0.77 -18.82
N ASP A 804 -2.65 -1.16 -19.66
CA ASP A 804 -1.55 -0.29 -20.10
C ASP A 804 -1.77 0.20 -21.55
N PRO A 805 -2.23 1.46 -21.75
CA PRO A 805 -2.57 1.99 -23.08
C PRO A 805 -1.37 2.41 -23.93
N GLN A 806 -0.13 2.22 -23.47
CA GLN A 806 1.03 2.67 -24.23
C GLN A 806 1.19 1.92 -25.57
N ILE A 807 0.73 0.67 -25.62
CA ILE A 807 0.55 -0.09 -26.86
C ILE A 807 -0.90 -0.54 -26.89
N ALA A 808 -1.65 -0.02 -27.85
CA ALA A 808 -3.08 -0.25 -27.92
C ALA A 808 -3.60 -0.20 -29.36
N VAL A 809 -4.73 -0.84 -29.60
CA VAL A 809 -5.57 -0.62 -30.79
C VAL A 809 -6.77 0.19 -30.34
N LEU A 810 -6.89 1.44 -30.82
CA LEU A 810 -7.97 2.33 -30.40
C LEU A 810 -9.20 2.14 -31.30
N ASN A 811 -10.39 2.01 -30.71
CA ASN A 811 -11.67 2.12 -31.42
C ASN A 811 -12.03 3.61 -31.51
N LEU A 812 -11.55 4.31 -32.52
CA LEU A 812 -11.69 5.76 -32.61
C LEU A 812 -13.15 6.19 -32.80
N SER A 813 -13.95 5.41 -33.53
CA SER A 813 -15.39 5.66 -33.63
C SER A 813 -16.10 5.57 -32.28
N GLY A 814 -15.77 4.54 -31.49
CA GLY A 814 -16.31 4.37 -30.14
C GLY A 814 -15.87 5.50 -29.22
N LEU A 815 -14.57 5.82 -29.21
CA LEU A 815 -14.00 6.89 -28.39
C LEU A 815 -14.60 8.27 -28.71
N ARG A 816 -14.85 8.59 -29.99
CA ARG A 816 -15.56 9.81 -30.39
C ARG A 816 -17.00 9.82 -29.87
N SER A 817 -17.73 8.72 -30.01
CA SER A 817 -19.12 8.63 -29.54
C SER A 817 -19.26 8.81 -28.02
N GLU A 818 -18.21 8.49 -27.28
CA GLU A 818 -18.11 8.63 -25.82
C GLU A 818 -17.55 9.98 -25.34
N GLY A 819 -17.21 10.88 -26.26
CA GLY A 819 -16.58 12.18 -25.94
C GLY A 819 -15.25 12.01 -25.20
N PHE A 820 -14.44 11.02 -25.61
CA PHE A 820 -13.22 10.65 -24.89
C PHE A 820 -12.25 11.83 -24.75
N SER A 821 -12.04 12.59 -25.82
CA SER A 821 -11.06 13.69 -25.82
C SER A 821 -11.43 14.78 -24.84
N GLU A 822 -12.69 15.21 -24.80
CA GLU A 822 -13.19 16.22 -23.87
C GLU A 822 -13.02 15.77 -22.42
N ARG A 823 -13.40 14.52 -22.12
CA ARG A 823 -13.31 13.94 -20.77
C ARG A 823 -11.86 13.75 -20.32
N ALA A 824 -11.01 13.21 -21.18
CA ALA A 824 -9.59 13.00 -20.88
C ALA A 824 -8.87 14.33 -20.66
N ILE A 825 -9.11 15.33 -21.52
CA ILE A 825 -8.51 16.65 -21.37
C ILE A 825 -9.02 17.38 -20.13
N GLY A 826 -10.31 17.28 -19.79
CA GLY A 826 -10.85 17.83 -18.55
C GLY A 826 -10.14 17.27 -17.31
N LEU A 827 -9.91 15.95 -17.26
CA LEU A 827 -9.14 15.30 -16.20
C LEU A 827 -7.66 15.72 -16.19
N MET A 828 -7.04 15.85 -17.35
CA MET A 828 -5.64 16.25 -17.46
C MET A 828 -5.42 17.71 -17.09
N ASP A 829 -6.38 18.59 -17.34
CA ASP A 829 -6.31 19.99 -16.94
C ASP A 829 -6.72 20.19 -15.48
N GLU A 830 -7.89 19.77 -15.05
CA GLU A 830 -8.37 20.14 -13.72
C GLU A 830 -7.81 19.23 -12.61
N VAL A 831 -7.68 17.93 -12.88
CA VAL A 831 -7.19 16.92 -11.92
C VAL A 831 -5.68 16.67 -12.08
N LYS A 832 -5.06 17.17 -13.16
CA LYS A 832 -3.63 17.01 -13.48
C LYS A 832 -3.21 15.53 -13.62
N LEU A 833 -4.10 14.71 -14.18
CA LEU A 833 -3.76 13.33 -14.55
C LEU A 833 -2.84 13.28 -15.77
N ASN A 834 -2.06 12.20 -15.87
CA ASN A 834 -1.40 11.83 -17.12
C ASN A 834 -2.38 11.05 -18.02
N TYR A 835 -2.05 10.88 -19.30
CA TYR A 835 -2.91 10.17 -20.26
C TYR A 835 -3.26 8.75 -19.81
N VAL A 836 -2.30 8.00 -19.26
CA VAL A 836 -2.52 6.61 -18.82
C VAL A 836 -3.61 6.56 -17.75
N ASP A 837 -3.56 7.44 -16.74
CA ASP A 837 -4.55 7.47 -15.67
C ASP A 837 -5.89 8.09 -16.12
N ALA A 838 -5.87 9.12 -16.97
CA ALA A 838 -7.09 9.70 -17.54
C ALA A 838 -7.85 8.67 -18.39
N ALA A 839 -7.14 7.88 -19.21
CA ALA A 839 -7.71 6.81 -20.00
C ALA A 839 -8.42 5.76 -19.13
N GLN A 840 -7.84 5.37 -17.99
CA GLN A 840 -8.51 4.45 -17.05
C GLN A 840 -9.84 5.01 -16.54
N MET A 841 -9.90 6.31 -16.22
CA MET A 841 -11.11 6.92 -15.65
C MET A 841 -12.25 7.04 -16.67
N VAL A 842 -11.93 7.24 -17.95
CA VAL A 842 -12.94 7.40 -19.01
C VAL A 842 -13.39 6.06 -19.60
N ILE A 843 -12.45 5.13 -19.80
CA ILE A 843 -12.70 3.84 -20.45
C ILE A 843 -13.16 2.79 -19.44
N GLY A 844 -12.57 2.77 -18.23
CA GLY A 844 -12.85 1.77 -17.21
C GLY A 844 -12.53 0.35 -17.70
N GLY A 845 -13.40 -0.61 -17.38
CA GLY A 845 -13.28 -2.01 -17.81
C GLY A 845 -13.61 -2.28 -19.28
N ARG A 846 -13.88 -1.24 -20.11
CA ARG A 846 -14.31 -1.40 -21.51
C ARG A 846 -13.12 -1.56 -22.48
N TYR A 847 -12.28 -2.56 -22.23
CA TYR A 847 -11.14 -2.91 -23.09
C TYR A 847 -11.07 -4.42 -23.36
N THR A 848 -10.44 -4.78 -24.49
CA THR A 848 -10.09 -6.18 -24.81
C THR A 848 -8.60 -6.40 -24.55
N ASP A 849 -8.24 -7.51 -23.90
CA ASP A 849 -6.82 -7.86 -23.70
C ASP A 849 -6.19 -8.36 -25.01
N ILE A 850 -5.09 -7.73 -25.42
CA ILE A 850 -4.30 -8.15 -26.60
C ILE A 850 -3.36 -9.33 -26.30
N GLY A 851 -3.27 -9.74 -25.04
CA GLY A 851 -2.49 -10.89 -24.59
C GLY A 851 -1.07 -10.54 -24.15
N ASP A 852 -0.43 -11.53 -23.54
CA ASP A 852 0.77 -11.29 -22.75
C ASP A 852 2.01 -10.94 -23.57
N GLU A 853 2.02 -11.12 -24.89
CA GLU A 853 3.22 -10.97 -25.73
C GLU A 853 3.40 -9.55 -26.33
N TRP A 854 2.36 -8.71 -26.33
CA TRP A 854 2.27 -7.49 -27.17
C TRP A 854 2.64 -6.16 -26.48
N ASN A 855 2.98 -6.16 -25.19
CA ASN A 855 3.49 -4.97 -24.48
C ASN A 855 4.30 -5.39 -23.26
N ILE A 856 5.48 -5.99 -23.46
CA ILE A 856 6.30 -6.41 -22.33
C ILE A 856 7.05 -5.24 -21.75
N ARG A 857 6.81 -4.95 -20.47
CA ARG A 857 7.58 -3.95 -19.74
C ARG A 857 8.54 -4.64 -18.78
N ALA A 858 9.80 -4.77 -19.20
CA ALA A 858 10.84 -5.56 -18.53
C ALA A 858 10.93 -5.35 -17.00
N GLN A 859 10.72 -4.12 -16.52
CA GLN A 859 10.72 -3.80 -15.08
C GLN A 859 9.65 -4.56 -14.25
N TRP A 860 8.56 -4.99 -14.88
CA TRP A 860 7.43 -5.65 -14.23
C TRP A 860 7.21 -7.07 -14.72
N GLU A 861 7.73 -7.46 -15.88
CA GLU A 861 7.41 -8.77 -16.44
C GLU A 861 8.40 -9.19 -17.52
N THR A 862 8.32 -10.46 -17.93
CA THR A 862 8.97 -10.94 -19.14
C THR A 862 8.07 -11.89 -19.93
N SER A 863 8.49 -12.22 -21.15
CA SER A 863 7.97 -13.34 -21.93
C SER A 863 9.13 -14.17 -22.48
N ASP A 864 8.90 -15.46 -22.79
CA ASP A 864 9.86 -16.28 -23.56
C ASP A 864 9.78 -15.98 -25.07
N SER A 865 8.68 -15.39 -25.54
CA SER A 865 8.46 -15.02 -26.94
C SER A 865 7.77 -13.65 -27.03
N PRO A 866 8.45 -12.58 -26.57
CA PRO A 866 7.90 -11.23 -26.67
C PRO A 866 7.72 -10.83 -28.13
N LYS A 867 6.56 -10.25 -28.48
CA LYS A 867 6.29 -9.63 -29.79
C LYS A 867 6.64 -8.15 -29.81
N VAL A 868 6.44 -7.48 -28.67
CA VAL A 868 6.89 -6.10 -28.46
C VAL A 868 7.42 -5.92 -27.05
N VAL A 869 8.60 -5.31 -26.94
CA VAL A 869 9.18 -4.86 -25.66
C VAL A 869 9.13 -3.35 -25.59
N ASN A 870 8.55 -2.82 -24.52
CA ASN A 870 8.38 -1.40 -24.31
C ASN A 870 9.38 -0.87 -23.28
N TRP A 871 10.39 -0.16 -23.78
CA TRP A 871 11.46 0.44 -22.97
C TRP A 871 11.14 1.84 -22.44
N ARG A 872 9.90 2.33 -22.59
CA ARG A 872 9.51 3.68 -22.15
C ARG A 872 9.82 3.90 -20.67
N ARG A 873 10.64 4.93 -20.40
CA ARG A 873 11.17 5.31 -19.07
C ARG A 873 12.02 4.22 -18.41
N GLN A 874 12.52 3.25 -19.18
CA GLN A 874 13.43 2.20 -18.75
C GLN A 874 14.77 2.38 -19.47
N THR A 875 15.85 1.91 -18.83
CA THR A 875 17.17 1.92 -19.46
C THR A 875 17.39 0.61 -20.20
N SER A 876 17.31 0.65 -21.53
CA SER A 876 17.50 -0.52 -22.41
C SER A 876 18.88 -1.17 -22.29
N HIS A 877 19.90 -0.45 -21.82
CA HIS A 877 21.27 -0.93 -21.75
C HIS A 877 21.55 -1.97 -20.65
N PHE A 878 20.65 -2.18 -19.68
CA PHE A 878 20.95 -3.02 -18.52
C PHE A 878 20.36 -4.44 -18.61
N GLY A 879 19.36 -4.71 -19.45
CA GLY A 879 18.87 -6.07 -19.69
C GLY A 879 18.46 -6.19 -21.14
N ARG A 880 18.91 -7.23 -21.84
CA ARG A 880 18.31 -7.59 -23.13
C ARG A 880 17.24 -8.62 -22.83
N MET A 881 16.00 -8.36 -23.24
CA MET A 881 15.08 -9.46 -23.51
C MET A 881 15.45 -10.00 -24.88
N ALA A 882 15.62 -11.32 -25.03
CA ALA A 882 15.93 -11.88 -26.34
C ALA A 882 14.69 -11.70 -27.22
N LEU A 883 14.77 -10.80 -28.19
CA LEU A 883 13.65 -10.53 -29.10
C LEU A 883 13.63 -11.46 -30.31
N THR A 884 14.67 -12.26 -30.52
CA THR A 884 14.71 -13.45 -31.37
C THR A 884 16.00 -14.22 -31.08
N HIS A 885 15.95 -15.54 -31.31
CA HIS A 885 17.11 -16.39 -31.57
C HIS A 885 17.64 -16.19 -32.99
#